data_AF-A0A7J5DV08-F1
#
_entry.id   AF-A0A7J5DV08-F1
#
_cell.length_a   1.000
_cell.length_b   1.000
_cell.length_c   1.000
_cell.angle_alpha   90.00
_cell.angle_beta   90.00
_cell.angle_gamma   90.00
#
_symmetry.space_group_name_H-M   'P 1'
#
loop_
_entity.id
_entity.type
_entity.pdbx_description
1 polymer ?
#
loop_
_entity_poly.entity_id
_entity_poly.type
_entity_poly.pdbx_seq_one_letter_code
_entity_poly.pdbx_strand_id
1 'polypeptide(L)'
;MTARRAGRTGSTGWAVAAWLIAVASWLLAAGAIVALAVTGAQPPNVADWVMDVVTAAVYGAVVLMMLPRARHPVVWLLALTALGCGASGLATGYVALDGDWPAQDLAVYLPYWAWVPGVYATVAVIPLLVVPGVRRRWPALVVAGGAIVASVVPSLTVVVPGLPPNPFGVDVAWWQSMIRSWGLWPDRSVALLGVLVLIWLLVRVRRTPAAERRGLSWLLAGHAAMVVALIAFLLPLADDWMGPAAELSGSLLLVAQLFLPAALLVLVLGQQMWGVDTRINRGVVWAVMTVAIALAYLVLIAVTAQLLPGQSDVTLALAVGLVGLGSTPLRRLVQRRVDRLVYGTGADPARLLSSVEGQDEFDVDSLAAGLCRSLRLADVHIVTAAPGDAALDPAAVTADDLVLTLTSRGRDVGVLVARPRPGERLDQRTTRMLTEVAGLVGMTLDLIQSVDALTAARRRMAGVRHEERRMLRRDLHDGLGPALAGIRLGLVAARGLRERDPEAAEEMLDMLERELAQQGEEVRRLSRSLVPLALEDGDLTTALTALAERFTGDDLSVHVTVAPDVELEPPVQVAVYQMASEALLNVSRHAQASRCEVHLRRRADGDTLFVVSDDGVGLPADKVEGIGLRSMRERAEELGAVLRLGTAGAGLGSRVELRLPAS
;
A
#
# COMPACT_ATOMS: atom_id res chain seq x y z
N MET A 1 -12.63 -5.10 -28.41
CA MET A 1 -12.63 -6.27 -27.50
C MET A 1 -12.19 -7.56 -28.21
N THR A 2 -11.10 -7.54 -29.02
CA THR A 2 -10.76 -8.65 -29.94
C THR A 2 -9.25 -8.97 -30.04
N ALA A 3 -8.42 -8.60 -29.07
CA ALA A 3 -6.97 -8.87 -29.12
C ALA A 3 -6.42 -9.73 -27.95
N ARG A 4 -7.27 -10.34 -27.10
CA ARG A 4 -6.82 -11.03 -25.86
C ARG A 4 -6.88 -12.56 -25.86
N ARG A 5 -7.19 -13.22 -26.99
CA ARG A 5 -7.34 -14.70 -27.04
C ARG A 5 -6.19 -15.50 -27.67
N ALA A 6 -5.13 -14.87 -28.19
CA ALA A 6 -4.07 -15.59 -28.91
C ALA A 6 -2.90 -16.15 -28.06
N GLY A 7 -2.88 -15.99 -26.73
CA GLY A 7 -1.69 -16.32 -25.92
C GLY A 7 -1.72 -17.59 -25.07
N ARG A 8 -2.87 -18.26 -24.88
CA ARG A 8 -3.02 -19.31 -23.84
C ARG A 8 -2.80 -20.75 -24.30
N THR A 9 -2.65 -21.03 -25.60
CA THR A 9 -2.54 -22.41 -26.10
C THR A 9 -1.10 -22.93 -26.24
N GLY A 10 -0.08 -22.06 -26.08
CA GLY A 10 1.34 -22.44 -26.17
C GLY A 10 2.07 -22.61 -24.84
N SER A 11 1.42 -22.38 -23.68
CA SER A 11 2.06 -22.46 -22.36
C SER A 11 1.92 -23.83 -21.67
N THR A 12 0.90 -24.62 -22.04
CA THR A 12 0.62 -25.93 -21.44
C THR A 12 1.68 -26.98 -21.78
N GLY A 13 2.16 -27.03 -23.04
CA GLY A 13 3.17 -28.01 -23.46
C GLY A 13 4.51 -27.87 -22.70
N TRP A 14 4.95 -26.63 -22.45
CA TRP A 14 6.18 -26.37 -21.69
C TRP A 14 6.03 -26.64 -20.20
N ALA A 15 4.84 -26.40 -19.64
CA ALA A 15 4.54 -26.77 -18.26
C ALA A 15 4.58 -28.30 -18.07
N VAL A 16 4.06 -29.06 -19.05
CA VAL A 16 4.15 -30.52 -19.05
C VAL A 16 5.60 -30.99 -19.19
N ALA A 17 6.35 -30.43 -20.13
CA ALA A 17 7.77 -30.77 -20.30
C ALA A 17 8.59 -30.49 -19.01
N ALA A 18 8.33 -29.36 -18.36
CA ALA A 18 8.99 -29.00 -17.10
C ALA A 18 8.66 -30.00 -15.98
N TRP A 19 7.40 -30.41 -15.88
CA TRP A 19 6.94 -31.44 -14.96
C TRP A 19 7.59 -32.79 -15.23
N LEU A 20 7.64 -33.23 -16.49
CA LEU A 20 8.27 -34.50 -16.87
C LEU A 20 9.76 -34.52 -16.51
N ILE A 21 10.49 -33.44 -16.81
CA ILE A 21 11.91 -33.33 -16.47
C ILE A 21 12.12 -33.35 -14.95
N ALA A 22 11.33 -32.58 -14.20
CA ALA A 22 11.45 -32.51 -12.74
C ALA A 22 11.14 -33.86 -12.08
N VAL A 23 10.05 -34.52 -12.50
CA VAL A 23 9.68 -35.85 -12.01
C VAL A 23 10.73 -36.89 -12.36
N ALA A 24 11.23 -36.90 -13.60
CA ALA A 24 12.31 -37.82 -13.99
C ALA A 24 13.55 -37.61 -13.12
N SER A 25 13.96 -36.35 -12.91
CA SER A 25 15.11 -36.01 -12.05
C SER A 25 14.91 -36.45 -10.59
N TRP A 26 13.70 -36.28 -10.04
CA TRP A 26 13.38 -36.68 -8.68
C TRP A 26 13.27 -38.19 -8.51
N LEU A 27 12.75 -38.91 -9.51
CA LEU A 27 12.73 -40.37 -9.52
C LEU A 27 14.15 -40.94 -9.58
N LEU A 28 15.05 -40.34 -10.37
CA LEU A 28 16.46 -40.70 -10.39
C LEU A 28 17.12 -40.50 -9.01
N ALA A 29 16.91 -39.33 -8.39
CA ALA A 29 17.44 -39.03 -7.06
C ALA A 29 16.89 -39.97 -5.98
N ALA A 30 15.57 -40.21 -5.96
CA ALA A 30 14.93 -41.13 -5.02
C ALA A 30 15.38 -42.59 -5.25
N GLY A 31 15.48 -43.00 -6.51
CA GLY A 31 15.98 -44.32 -6.89
C GLY A 31 17.42 -44.53 -6.44
N ALA A 32 18.28 -43.51 -6.55
CA ALA A 32 19.65 -43.57 -6.06
C ALA A 32 19.70 -43.85 -4.56
N ILE A 33 18.90 -43.12 -3.76
CA ILE A 33 18.81 -43.31 -2.31
C ILE A 33 18.29 -44.71 -1.96
N VAL A 34 17.23 -45.15 -2.64
CA VAL A 34 16.63 -46.48 -2.39
C VAL A 34 17.61 -47.59 -2.77
N ALA A 35 18.28 -47.50 -3.91
CA ALA A 35 19.25 -48.51 -4.34
C ALA A 35 20.39 -48.65 -3.32
N LEU A 36 20.92 -47.54 -2.81
CA LEU A 36 21.97 -47.57 -1.79
C LEU A 36 21.47 -48.11 -0.43
N ALA A 37 20.23 -47.75 -0.05
CA ALA A 37 19.62 -48.25 1.18
C ALA A 37 19.31 -49.76 1.13
N VAL A 38 18.93 -50.28 -0.04
CA VAL A 38 18.65 -51.71 -0.26
C VAL A 38 19.95 -52.53 -0.28
N THR A 39 20.99 -52.02 -0.93
CA THR A 39 22.28 -52.72 -1.04
C THR A 39 23.10 -52.67 0.24
N GLY A 40 22.90 -51.64 1.08
CA GLY A 40 23.76 -51.39 2.23
C GLY A 40 25.20 -51.04 1.85
N ALA A 41 25.48 -50.83 0.56
CA ALA A 41 26.79 -50.51 0.04
C ALA A 41 27.15 -49.05 0.33
N GLN A 42 28.44 -48.77 0.49
CA GLN A 42 28.95 -47.41 0.52
C GLN A 42 29.37 -47.00 -0.89
N PRO A 43 28.99 -45.81 -1.38
CA PRO A 43 29.45 -45.33 -2.67
C PRO A 43 30.97 -45.11 -2.63
N PRO A 44 31.68 -45.25 -3.77
CA PRO A 44 33.13 -45.06 -3.82
C PRO A 44 33.58 -43.68 -3.35
N ASN A 45 32.78 -42.65 -3.63
CA ASN A 45 32.92 -41.31 -3.10
C ASN A 45 31.56 -40.79 -2.62
N VAL A 46 31.38 -40.68 -1.31
CA VAL A 46 30.13 -40.23 -0.69
C VAL A 46 29.81 -38.78 -1.06
N ALA A 47 30.82 -37.90 -1.13
CA ALA A 47 30.60 -36.49 -1.42
C ALA A 47 30.08 -36.28 -2.85
N ASP A 48 30.67 -36.97 -3.83
CA ASP A 48 30.25 -36.88 -5.24
C ASP A 48 28.86 -37.48 -5.44
N TRP A 49 28.56 -38.61 -4.77
CA TRP A 49 27.24 -39.22 -4.85
C TRP A 49 26.15 -38.33 -4.23
N VAL A 50 26.40 -37.75 -3.05
CA VAL A 50 25.46 -36.80 -2.43
C VAL A 50 25.26 -35.58 -3.32
N MET A 51 26.34 -35.10 -3.95
CA MET A 51 26.28 -34.01 -4.92
C MET A 51 25.36 -34.34 -6.09
N ASP A 52 25.51 -35.51 -6.69
CA ASP A 52 24.68 -35.97 -7.80
C ASP A 52 23.19 -36.01 -7.44
N VAL A 53 22.85 -36.59 -6.28
CA VAL A 53 21.46 -36.71 -5.80
C VAL A 53 20.85 -35.33 -5.50
N VAL A 54 21.58 -34.47 -4.79
CA VAL A 54 21.11 -33.13 -4.41
C VAL A 54 20.94 -32.27 -5.66
N THR A 55 21.88 -32.33 -6.60
CA THR A 55 21.83 -31.56 -7.85
C THR A 55 20.66 -31.99 -8.71
N ALA A 56 20.40 -33.29 -8.84
CA ALA A 56 19.20 -33.80 -9.51
C ALA A 56 17.92 -33.24 -8.87
N ALA A 57 17.83 -33.23 -7.55
CA ALA A 57 16.67 -32.71 -6.83
C ALA A 57 16.45 -31.20 -7.06
N VAL A 58 17.50 -30.40 -6.83
CA VAL A 58 17.45 -28.95 -6.84
C VAL A 58 17.29 -28.40 -8.26
N TYR A 59 18.08 -28.90 -9.22
CA TYR A 59 18.02 -28.41 -10.59
C TYR A 59 16.71 -28.85 -11.27
N GLY A 60 16.17 -30.03 -10.94
CA GLY A 60 14.83 -30.45 -11.38
C GLY A 60 13.75 -29.48 -10.91
N ALA A 61 13.80 -29.06 -9.64
CA ALA A 61 12.87 -28.06 -9.10
C ALA A 61 13.03 -26.69 -9.79
N VAL A 62 14.27 -26.26 -10.05
CA VAL A 62 14.52 -24.99 -10.74
C VAL A 62 14.06 -25.04 -12.20
N VAL A 63 14.21 -26.15 -12.91
CA VAL A 63 13.65 -26.34 -14.26
C VAL A 63 12.12 -26.28 -14.22
N LEU A 64 11.46 -26.90 -13.24
CA LEU A 64 10.02 -26.80 -13.05
C LEU A 64 9.56 -25.34 -12.87
N MET A 65 10.35 -24.55 -12.15
CA MET A 65 10.09 -23.13 -11.96
C MET A 65 10.40 -22.32 -13.22
N MET A 66 11.48 -22.60 -13.94
CA MET A 66 11.97 -21.72 -15.01
C MET A 66 11.46 -22.09 -16.41
N LEU A 67 11.30 -23.35 -16.77
CA LEU A 67 10.98 -23.75 -18.15
C LEU A 67 9.59 -23.30 -18.65
N PRO A 68 8.52 -23.32 -17.82
CA PRO A 68 7.22 -22.79 -18.25
C PRO A 68 7.24 -21.27 -18.46
N ARG A 69 8.30 -20.62 -17.97
CA ARG A 69 8.42 -19.18 -17.75
C ARG A 69 9.42 -18.56 -18.73
N ALA A 70 10.56 -19.21 -18.96
CA ALA A 70 11.67 -18.72 -19.75
C ALA A 70 12.02 -19.67 -20.88
N ARG A 71 11.97 -19.17 -22.12
CA ARG A 71 12.40 -19.89 -23.32
C ARG A 71 13.87 -19.60 -23.61
N HIS A 72 14.74 -19.97 -22.68
CA HIS A 72 16.18 -19.68 -22.75
C HIS A 72 17.00 -20.97 -22.69
N PRO A 73 18.07 -21.13 -23.51
CA PRO A 73 18.90 -22.34 -23.55
C PRO A 73 19.49 -22.74 -22.20
N VAL A 74 19.68 -21.79 -21.29
CA VAL A 74 20.16 -22.05 -19.92
C VAL A 74 19.26 -23.04 -19.18
N VAL A 75 17.94 -22.98 -19.36
CA VAL A 75 17.02 -23.90 -18.64
C VAL A 75 17.21 -25.34 -19.10
N TRP A 76 17.54 -25.56 -20.37
CA TRP A 76 17.87 -26.88 -20.89
C TRP A 76 19.21 -27.39 -20.41
N LEU A 77 20.20 -26.51 -20.26
CA LEU A 77 21.46 -26.86 -19.64
C LEU A 77 21.26 -27.26 -18.18
N LEU A 78 20.39 -26.56 -17.42
CA LEU A 78 20.02 -26.95 -16.06
C LEU A 78 19.31 -28.31 -16.02
N ALA A 79 18.43 -28.59 -16.99
CA ALA A 79 17.77 -29.90 -17.13
C ALA A 79 18.79 -31.01 -17.42
N LEU A 80 19.76 -30.74 -18.30
CA LEU A 80 20.84 -31.66 -18.61
C LEU A 80 21.71 -31.94 -17.37
N THR A 81 22.02 -30.91 -16.57
CA THR A 81 22.70 -31.09 -15.28
C THR A 81 21.88 -31.95 -14.33
N ALA A 82 20.58 -31.68 -14.18
CA ALA A 82 19.70 -32.41 -13.27
C ALA A 82 19.62 -33.90 -13.62
N LEU A 83 19.33 -34.22 -14.89
CA LEU A 83 19.18 -35.58 -15.36
C LEU A 83 20.52 -36.34 -15.40
N GLY A 84 21.61 -35.67 -15.81
CA GLY A 84 22.94 -36.26 -15.87
C GLY A 84 23.47 -36.67 -14.49
N CYS A 85 23.40 -35.76 -13.52
CA CYS A 85 23.73 -36.05 -12.13
C CYS A 85 22.81 -37.12 -11.53
N GLY A 86 21.49 -37.03 -11.76
CA GLY A 86 20.55 -38.03 -11.26
C GLY A 86 20.83 -39.44 -11.79
N ALA A 87 21.17 -39.55 -13.08
CA ALA A 87 21.51 -40.83 -13.70
C ALA A 87 22.84 -41.39 -13.19
N SER A 88 23.84 -40.53 -12.96
CA SER A 88 25.12 -40.87 -12.32
C SER A 88 24.91 -41.40 -10.88
N GLY A 89 24.14 -40.69 -10.07
CA GLY A 89 23.83 -41.08 -8.69
C GLY A 89 23.05 -42.39 -8.60
N LEU A 90 22.04 -42.58 -9.47
CA LEU A 90 21.27 -43.82 -9.54
C LEU A 90 22.15 -45.00 -9.96
N ALA A 91 22.97 -44.81 -10.99
CA ALA A 91 23.84 -45.86 -11.51
C ALA A 91 24.81 -46.40 -10.44
N THR A 92 25.35 -45.52 -9.59
CA THR A 92 26.22 -45.91 -8.47
C THR A 92 25.56 -46.93 -7.54
N GLY A 93 24.30 -46.71 -7.17
CA GLY A 93 23.55 -47.64 -6.32
C GLY A 93 23.02 -48.87 -7.09
N TYR A 94 22.63 -48.68 -8.36
CA TYR A 94 22.08 -49.75 -9.19
C TYR A 94 23.12 -50.83 -9.50
N VAL A 95 24.37 -50.44 -9.77
CA VAL A 95 25.47 -51.37 -10.01
C VAL A 95 25.80 -52.21 -8.77
N ALA A 96 25.53 -51.69 -7.57
CA ALA A 96 25.76 -52.39 -6.31
C ALA A 96 24.67 -53.42 -5.96
N LEU A 97 23.59 -53.53 -6.76
CA LEU A 97 22.55 -54.53 -6.53
C LEU A 97 23.05 -55.92 -6.91
N ASP A 98 22.83 -56.88 -6.01
CA ASP A 98 23.07 -58.30 -6.28
C ASP A 98 22.06 -58.84 -7.31
N GLY A 99 22.57 -59.55 -8.31
CA GLY A 99 21.80 -60.19 -9.41
C GLY A 99 22.07 -59.56 -10.78
N ASP A 100 21.77 -60.29 -11.86
CA ASP A 100 21.92 -59.81 -13.24
C ASP A 100 20.76 -58.90 -13.66
N TRP A 101 20.72 -57.68 -13.14
CA TRP A 101 19.67 -56.72 -13.47
C TRP A 101 19.84 -56.16 -14.89
N PRO A 102 18.75 -55.84 -15.59
CA PRO A 102 18.84 -55.34 -16.98
C PRO A 102 19.72 -54.10 -17.10
N ALA A 103 20.60 -54.08 -18.10
CA ALA A 103 21.48 -52.95 -18.41
C ALA A 103 22.43 -52.51 -17.27
N GLN A 104 22.72 -53.38 -16.30
CA GLN A 104 23.69 -53.11 -15.24
C GLN A 104 25.10 -52.87 -15.79
N ASP A 105 25.50 -53.61 -16.84
CA ASP A 105 26.77 -53.39 -17.57
C ASP A 105 26.90 -51.98 -18.15
N LEU A 106 25.80 -51.41 -18.65
CA LEU A 106 25.78 -50.03 -19.14
C LEU A 106 25.81 -49.04 -17.96
N ALA A 107 25.11 -49.37 -16.87
CA ALA A 107 25.02 -48.51 -15.69
C ALA A 107 26.40 -48.21 -15.08
N VAL A 108 27.32 -49.17 -15.10
CA VAL A 108 28.72 -48.99 -14.66
C VAL A 108 29.39 -47.76 -15.29
N TYR A 109 29.04 -47.43 -16.53
CA TYR A 109 29.65 -46.32 -17.26
C TYR A 109 28.99 -44.96 -17.04
N LEU A 110 27.75 -44.89 -16.54
CA LEU A 110 27.06 -43.61 -16.36
C LEU A 110 27.79 -42.62 -15.43
N PRO A 111 28.36 -43.04 -14.28
CA PRO A 111 29.10 -42.14 -13.41
C PRO A 111 30.36 -41.52 -14.05
N TYR A 112 30.86 -42.08 -15.15
CA TYR A 112 32.05 -41.55 -15.84
C TYR A 112 31.75 -40.37 -16.75
N TRP A 113 30.52 -40.25 -17.30
CA TRP A 113 30.24 -39.25 -18.33
C TRP A 113 28.90 -38.54 -18.21
N ALA A 114 27.89 -39.10 -17.53
CA ALA A 114 26.52 -38.57 -17.57
C ALA A 114 26.40 -37.15 -16.98
N TRP A 115 27.15 -36.85 -15.92
CA TRP A 115 27.15 -35.55 -15.25
C TRP A 115 27.99 -34.50 -16.00
N VAL A 116 29.00 -34.92 -16.78
CA VAL A 116 30.04 -34.04 -17.38
C VAL A 116 29.45 -32.92 -18.23
N PRO A 117 28.56 -33.16 -19.22
CA PRO A 117 28.03 -32.09 -20.07
C PRO A 117 27.30 -31.01 -19.27
N GLY A 118 26.48 -31.43 -18.31
CA GLY A 118 25.65 -30.55 -17.52
C GLY A 118 26.45 -29.74 -16.51
N VAL A 119 27.31 -30.40 -15.71
CA VAL A 119 28.12 -29.72 -14.69
C VAL A 119 29.11 -28.77 -15.35
N TYR A 120 29.80 -29.16 -16.41
CA TYR A 120 30.74 -28.26 -17.08
C TYR A 120 30.04 -27.09 -17.79
N ALA A 121 28.82 -27.29 -18.30
CA ALA A 121 28.03 -26.19 -18.84
C ALA A 121 27.70 -25.14 -17.76
N THR A 122 27.50 -25.54 -16.51
CA THR A 122 27.24 -24.59 -15.41
C THR A 122 28.40 -23.63 -15.15
N VAL A 123 29.63 -24.07 -15.43
CA VAL A 123 30.85 -23.29 -15.24
C VAL A 123 31.22 -22.53 -16.51
N ALA A 124 31.29 -23.21 -17.66
CA ALA A 124 31.86 -22.63 -18.87
C ALA A 124 30.84 -21.91 -19.76
N VAL A 125 29.55 -22.27 -19.70
CA VAL A 125 28.55 -21.85 -20.70
C VAL A 125 27.45 -20.97 -20.10
N ILE A 126 26.86 -21.37 -18.97
CA ILE A 126 25.71 -20.68 -18.35
C ILE A 126 26.02 -19.21 -18.06
N PRO A 127 27.15 -18.83 -17.42
CA PRO A 127 27.42 -17.41 -17.13
C PRO A 127 27.53 -16.54 -18.40
N LEU A 128 28.02 -17.10 -19.51
CA LEU A 128 28.12 -16.40 -20.79
C LEU A 128 26.75 -16.19 -21.47
N LEU A 129 25.80 -17.10 -21.24
CA LEU A 129 24.47 -17.04 -21.81
C LEU A 129 23.54 -16.12 -21.02
N VAL A 130 23.71 -16.07 -19.70
CA VAL A 130 22.81 -15.33 -18.78
C VAL A 130 23.01 -13.82 -18.86
N VAL A 131 24.25 -13.35 -19.06
CA VAL A 131 24.57 -11.91 -19.02
C VAL A 131 24.05 -11.19 -20.27
N PRO A 132 23.18 -10.16 -20.12
CA PRO A 132 22.64 -9.41 -21.26
C PRO A 132 23.67 -8.44 -21.86
N GLY A 133 23.48 -8.12 -23.16
CA GLY A 133 24.23 -7.06 -23.85
C GLY A 133 25.62 -7.44 -24.38
N VAL A 134 25.94 -8.74 -24.47
CA VAL A 134 27.20 -9.23 -25.06
C VAL A 134 27.01 -9.47 -26.56
N ARG A 135 27.52 -8.55 -27.41
CA ARG A 135 27.32 -8.59 -28.88
C ARG A 135 27.95 -9.79 -29.59
N ARG A 136 29.08 -10.32 -29.11
CA ARG A 136 29.79 -11.48 -29.70
C ARG A 136 30.12 -12.52 -28.62
N ARG A 137 29.12 -13.32 -28.24
CA ARG A 137 29.31 -14.45 -27.30
C ARG A 137 29.65 -15.78 -27.98
N TRP A 138 29.37 -15.91 -29.28
CA TRP A 138 29.55 -17.16 -30.03
C TRP A 138 30.97 -17.75 -29.99
N PRO A 139 32.07 -16.98 -30.14
CA PRO A 139 33.41 -17.55 -30.06
C PRO A 139 33.70 -18.20 -28.69
N ALA A 140 33.31 -17.54 -27.60
CA ALA A 140 33.48 -18.08 -26.26
C ALA A 140 32.59 -19.32 -26.03
N LEU A 141 31.37 -19.34 -26.57
CA LEU A 141 30.49 -20.51 -26.53
C LEU A 141 31.03 -21.69 -27.34
N VAL A 142 31.66 -21.43 -28.48
CA VAL A 142 32.31 -22.47 -29.30
C VAL A 142 33.50 -23.07 -28.57
N VAL A 143 34.35 -22.24 -27.95
CA VAL A 143 35.49 -22.73 -27.14
C VAL A 143 35.00 -23.52 -25.93
N ALA A 144 34.01 -23.01 -25.20
CA ALA A 144 33.44 -23.70 -24.04
C ALA A 144 32.76 -25.03 -24.44
N GLY A 145 31.96 -25.03 -25.50
CA GLY A 145 31.33 -26.23 -26.04
C GLY A 145 32.36 -27.25 -26.54
N GLY A 146 33.41 -26.78 -27.23
CA GLY A 146 34.52 -27.62 -27.68
C GLY A 146 35.27 -28.28 -26.51
N ALA A 147 35.53 -27.54 -25.43
CA ALA A 147 36.15 -28.09 -24.22
C ALA A 147 35.27 -29.15 -23.55
N ILE A 148 33.94 -28.92 -23.47
CA ILE A 148 32.99 -29.90 -22.94
C ILE A 148 32.99 -31.17 -23.81
N VAL A 149 32.90 -31.03 -25.13
CA VAL A 149 32.94 -32.18 -26.06
C VAL A 149 34.26 -32.94 -25.95
N ALA A 150 35.38 -32.21 -25.87
CA ALA A 150 36.72 -32.79 -25.67
C ALA A 150 36.88 -33.51 -24.33
N SER A 151 35.98 -33.28 -23.37
CA SER A 151 35.94 -34.00 -22.08
C SER A 151 34.99 -35.19 -22.12
N VAL A 152 33.82 -35.02 -22.73
CA VAL A 152 32.77 -36.06 -22.80
C VAL A 152 33.17 -37.19 -23.73
N VAL A 153 33.77 -36.91 -24.89
CA VAL A 153 34.11 -37.94 -25.89
C VAL A 153 35.13 -38.95 -25.33
N PRO A 154 36.25 -38.54 -24.72
CA PRO A 154 37.14 -39.46 -24.01
C PRO A 154 36.41 -40.28 -22.93
N SER A 155 35.59 -39.63 -22.10
CA SER A 155 34.90 -40.26 -20.97
C SER A 155 33.85 -41.28 -21.41
N LEU A 156 33.18 -41.03 -22.54
CA LEU A 156 32.19 -41.92 -23.13
C LEU A 156 32.83 -43.14 -23.81
N THR A 157 34.00 -42.96 -24.42
CA THR A 157 34.65 -43.98 -25.28
C THR A 157 35.77 -44.75 -24.58
N VAL A 158 36.03 -44.45 -23.30
CA VAL A 158 37.07 -45.13 -22.52
C VAL A 158 36.74 -46.61 -22.35
N VAL A 159 37.77 -47.45 -22.48
CA VAL A 159 37.69 -48.88 -22.20
C VAL A 159 38.54 -49.13 -20.94
N VAL A 160 37.88 -49.53 -19.86
CA VAL A 160 38.50 -49.75 -18.56
C VAL A 160 38.70 -51.25 -18.36
N PRO A 161 39.95 -51.74 -18.19
CA PRO A 161 40.20 -53.15 -17.91
C PRO A 161 39.49 -53.59 -16.62
N GLY A 162 38.79 -54.73 -16.68
CA GLY A 162 38.06 -55.28 -15.53
C GLY A 162 36.60 -54.83 -15.38
N LEU A 163 36.13 -53.93 -16.25
CA LEU A 163 34.70 -53.58 -16.35
C LEU A 163 34.03 -54.32 -17.53
N PRO A 164 32.69 -54.46 -17.54
CA PRO A 164 31.94 -55.00 -18.67
C PRO A 164 32.21 -54.26 -19.98
N PRO A 165 31.97 -54.83 -21.18
CA PRO A 165 32.26 -54.16 -22.43
C PRO A 165 31.49 -52.83 -22.59
N ASN A 166 32.21 -51.72 -22.75
CA ASN A 166 31.58 -50.42 -23.01
C ASN A 166 30.94 -50.41 -24.42
N PRO A 167 29.62 -50.21 -24.56
CA PRO A 167 28.96 -50.19 -25.87
C PRO A 167 29.35 -48.99 -26.75
N PHE A 168 29.90 -47.94 -26.15
CA PHE A 168 30.47 -46.79 -26.85
C PHE A 168 32.00 -46.79 -26.87
N GLY A 169 32.62 -47.87 -26.36
CA GLY A 169 34.06 -48.01 -26.24
C GLY A 169 34.74 -48.01 -27.60
N VAL A 170 35.80 -47.22 -27.74
CA VAL A 170 36.65 -47.23 -28.94
C VAL A 170 37.91 -48.01 -28.60
N ASP A 171 37.92 -49.31 -28.90
CA ASP A 171 39.03 -50.21 -28.59
C ASP A 171 40.19 -50.05 -29.60
N VAL A 172 40.81 -48.87 -29.57
CA VAL A 172 41.92 -48.50 -30.43
C VAL A 172 43.10 -48.07 -29.55
N ALA A 173 44.23 -48.76 -29.69
CA ALA A 173 45.37 -48.62 -28.78
C ALA A 173 45.89 -47.18 -28.63
N TRP A 174 46.01 -46.43 -29.74
CA TRP A 174 46.47 -45.04 -29.69
C TRP A 174 45.43 -44.13 -29.01
N TRP A 175 44.14 -44.39 -29.19
CA TRP A 175 43.06 -43.63 -28.59
C TRP A 175 43.00 -43.86 -27.08
N GLN A 176 43.03 -45.12 -26.64
CA GLN A 176 43.07 -45.47 -25.22
C GLN A 176 44.36 -45.01 -24.54
N SER A 177 45.50 -45.04 -25.26
CA SER A 177 46.74 -44.44 -24.78
C SER A 177 46.61 -42.92 -24.62
N MET A 178 45.99 -42.24 -25.58
CA MET A 178 45.76 -40.80 -25.52
C MET A 178 44.87 -40.43 -24.33
N ILE A 179 43.75 -41.12 -24.11
CA ILE A 179 42.87 -40.90 -22.96
C ILE A 179 43.64 -41.03 -21.64
N ARG A 180 44.40 -42.12 -21.48
CA ARG A 180 45.20 -42.36 -20.27
C ARG A 180 46.28 -41.31 -20.06
N SER A 181 46.96 -40.89 -21.13
CA SER A 181 47.99 -39.84 -21.06
C SER A 181 47.41 -38.45 -20.81
N TRP A 182 46.15 -38.19 -21.20
CA TRP A 182 45.47 -36.93 -20.94
C TRP A 182 45.02 -36.78 -19.49
N GLY A 183 44.64 -37.87 -18.80
CA GLY A 183 44.23 -37.80 -17.39
C GLY A 183 43.23 -36.66 -17.13
N LEU A 184 43.59 -35.74 -16.22
CA LEU A 184 42.76 -34.61 -15.79
C LEU A 184 42.87 -33.34 -16.67
N TRP A 185 43.51 -33.40 -17.84
CA TRP A 185 43.61 -32.24 -18.76
C TRP A 185 42.25 -31.66 -19.22
N PRO A 186 41.20 -32.47 -19.44
CA PRO A 186 39.87 -31.95 -19.74
C PRO A 186 39.28 -31.14 -18.57
N ASP A 187 39.33 -31.69 -17.34
CA ASP A 187 38.91 -30.98 -16.11
C ASP A 187 39.66 -29.67 -15.92
N ARG A 188 40.98 -29.68 -16.11
CA ARG A 188 41.85 -28.49 -16.03
C ARG A 188 41.47 -27.42 -17.04
N SER A 189 41.12 -27.83 -18.26
CA SER A 189 40.72 -26.91 -19.33
C SER A 189 39.42 -26.20 -18.99
N VAL A 190 38.44 -26.95 -18.45
CA VAL A 190 37.16 -26.40 -18.00
C VAL A 190 37.31 -25.52 -16.77
N ALA A 191 38.14 -25.91 -15.80
CA ALA A 191 38.44 -25.09 -14.63
C ALA A 191 39.13 -23.78 -15.04
N LEU A 192 40.07 -23.81 -16.00
CA LEU A 192 40.73 -22.62 -16.54
C LEU A 192 39.72 -21.69 -17.25
N LEU A 193 38.83 -22.25 -18.07
CA LEU A 193 37.74 -21.50 -18.68
C LEU A 193 36.84 -20.87 -17.61
N GLY A 194 36.54 -21.60 -16.53
CA GLY A 194 35.82 -21.09 -15.37
C GLY A 194 36.47 -19.85 -14.76
N VAL A 195 37.80 -19.88 -14.56
CA VAL A 195 38.58 -18.72 -14.07
C VAL A 195 38.50 -17.54 -15.05
N LEU A 196 38.64 -17.78 -16.36
CA LEU A 196 38.54 -16.73 -17.37
C LEU A 196 37.15 -16.08 -17.38
N VAL A 197 36.10 -16.90 -17.28
CA VAL A 197 34.70 -16.44 -17.15
C VAL A 197 34.51 -15.65 -15.86
N LEU A 198 35.13 -16.06 -14.75
CA LEU A 198 35.07 -15.35 -13.47
C LEU A 198 35.70 -13.95 -13.57
N ILE A 199 36.90 -13.85 -14.16
CA ILE A 199 37.58 -12.57 -14.38
C ILE A 199 36.73 -11.66 -15.27
N TRP A 200 36.19 -12.22 -16.36
CA TRP A 200 35.29 -11.50 -17.26
C TRP A 200 34.03 -10.99 -16.54
N LEU A 201 33.38 -11.83 -15.74
CA LEU A 201 32.18 -11.50 -14.99
C LEU A 201 32.47 -10.43 -13.93
N LEU A 202 33.62 -10.49 -13.26
CA LEU A 202 34.07 -9.47 -12.31
C LEU A 202 34.22 -8.10 -12.98
N VAL A 203 34.88 -8.04 -14.14
CA VAL A 203 35.03 -6.81 -14.92
C VAL A 203 33.66 -6.29 -15.36
N ARG A 204 32.76 -7.18 -15.79
CA ARG A 204 31.41 -6.81 -16.22
C ARG A 204 30.59 -6.23 -15.07
N VAL A 205 30.57 -6.88 -13.89
CA VAL A 205 29.87 -6.40 -12.69
C VAL A 205 30.36 -5.01 -12.29
N ARG A 206 31.67 -4.76 -12.34
CA ARG A 206 32.26 -3.45 -12.03
C ARG A 206 31.84 -2.35 -12.99
N ARG A 207 31.69 -2.68 -14.28
CA ARG A 207 31.28 -1.72 -15.34
C ARG A 207 29.77 -1.52 -15.44
N THR A 208 28.96 -2.36 -14.81
CA THR A 208 27.49 -2.29 -14.90
C THR A 208 26.92 -1.26 -13.91
N PRO A 209 25.89 -0.45 -14.29
CA PRO A 209 25.22 0.49 -13.40
C PRO A 209 24.67 -0.16 -12.12
N ALA A 210 24.56 0.62 -11.04
CA ALA A 210 24.20 0.10 -9.71
C ALA A 210 22.83 -0.59 -9.62
N ALA A 211 21.89 -0.24 -10.51
CA ALA A 211 20.56 -0.85 -10.57
C ALA A 211 20.61 -2.32 -11.03
N GLU A 212 21.43 -2.64 -12.03
CA GLU A 212 21.57 -3.97 -12.63
C GLU A 212 22.66 -4.82 -11.95
N ARG A 213 23.64 -4.17 -11.31
CA ARG A 213 24.78 -4.82 -10.64
C ARG A 213 24.38 -5.89 -9.63
N ARG A 214 23.25 -5.70 -8.93
CA ARG A 214 22.84 -6.56 -7.80
C ARG A 214 22.62 -8.01 -8.21
N GLY A 215 21.94 -8.27 -9.32
CA GLY A 215 21.71 -9.63 -9.82
C GLY A 215 22.99 -10.30 -10.29
N LEU A 216 23.81 -9.57 -11.07
CA LEU A 216 25.09 -10.08 -11.57
C LEU A 216 26.10 -10.38 -10.45
N SER A 217 26.03 -9.69 -9.30
CA SER A 217 26.87 -9.99 -8.13
C SER A 217 26.58 -11.36 -7.51
N TRP A 218 25.34 -11.86 -7.56
CA TRP A 218 25.00 -13.22 -7.08
C TRP A 218 25.48 -14.29 -8.04
N LEU A 219 25.31 -14.05 -9.35
CA LEU A 219 25.90 -14.92 -10.38
C LEU A 219 27.42 -14.97 -10.22
N LEU A 220 28.06 -13.82 -9.94
CA LEU A 220 29.49 -13.75 -9.67
C LEU A 220 29.90 -14.56 -8.44
N ALA A 221 29.14 -14.44 -7.33
CA ALA A 221 29.42 -15.20 -6.12
C ALA A 221 29.26 -16.71 -6.33
N GLY A 222 28.21 -17.15 -7.03
CA GLY A 222 27.98 -18.57 -7.31
C GLY A 222 29.02 -19.14 -8.27
N HIS A 223 29.38 -18.38 -9.30
CA HIS A 223 30.43 -18.77 -10.22
C HIS A 223 31.81 -18.80 -9.55
N ALA A 224 32.10 -17.85 -8.66
CA ALA A 224 33.33 -17.87 -7.85
C ALA A 224 33.39 -19.12 -6.96
N ALA A 225 32.28 -19.52 -6.34
CA ALA A 225 32.22 -20.75 -5.55
C ALA A 225 32.50 -21.99 -6.40
N MET A 226 31.96 -22.08 -7.63
CA MET A 226 32.25 -23.19 -8.55
C MET A 226 33.72 -23.22 -8.96
N VAL A 227 34.34 -22.06 -9.24
CA VAL A 227 35.76 -21.98 -9.59
C VAL A 227 36.66 -22.37 -8.41
N VAL A 228 36.31 -21.96 -7.19
CA VAL A 228 37.03 -22.35 -5.97
C VAL A 228 36.93 -23.85 -5.75
N ALA A 229 35.75 -24.44 -5.94
CA ALA A 229 35.58 -25.89 -5.85
C ALA A 229 36.48 -26.65 -6.83
N LEU A 230 36.65 -26.13 -8.05
CA LEU A 230 37.46 -26.76 -9.09
C LEU A 230 38.96 -26.44 -9.02
N ILE A 231 39.41 -25.61 -8.08
CA ILE A 231 40.82 -25.15 -8.04
C ILE A 231 41.80 -26.29 -7.77
N ALA A 232 41.36 -27.33 -7.05
CA ALA A 232 42.15 -28.53 -6.78
C ALA A 232 42.61 -29.21 -8.08
N PHE A 233 41.77 -29.21 -9.12
CA PHE A 233 42.11 -29.82 -10.41
C PHE A 233 43.13 -29.01 -11.22
N LEU A 234 43.25 -27.70 -10.96
CA LEU A 234 44.21 -26.81 -11.63
C LEU A 234 45.64 -26.95 -11.10
N LEU A 235 45.79 -27.39 -9.85
CA LEU A 235 47.10 -27.47 -9.19
C LEU A 235 47.76 -28.82 -9.49
N PRO A 236 49.08 -28.85 -9.80
CA PRO A 236 49.84 -30.08 -9.87
C PRO A 236 50.11 -30.58 -8.45
N LEU A 237 49.12 -31.24 -7.85
CA LEU A 237 49.23 -31.86 -6.53
C LEU A 237 50.06 -33.14 -6.62
N ALA A 238 50.84 -33.43 -5.58
CA ALA A 238 51.51 -34.72 -5.43
C ALA A 238 50.46 -35.83 -5.23
N ASP A 239 50.79 -37.07 -5.61
CA ASP A 239 49.86 -38.21 -5.61
C ASP A 239 49.18 -38.41 -4.24
N ASP A 240 49.92 -38.25 -3.14
CA ASP A 240 49.42 -38.37 -1.76
C ASP A 240 48.34 -37.34 -1.40
N TRP A 241 48.33 -36.18 -2.07
CA TRP A 241 47.38 -35.09 -1.85
C TRP A 241 46.20 -35.12 -2.81
N MET A 242 46.25 -35.94 -3.86
CA MET A 242 45.22 -35.97 -4.90
C MET A 242 43.86 -36.45 -4.36
N GLY A 243 43.86 -37.51 -3.55
CA GLY A 243 42.64 -38.05 -2.92
C GLY A 243 41.95 -37.04 -1.99
N PRO A 244 42.63 -36.52 -0.95
CA PRO A 244 42.07 -35.52 -0.05
C PRO A 244 41.60 -34.25 -0.77
N ALA A 245 42.33 -33.81 -1.80
CA ALA A 245 41.95 -32.64 -2.58
C ALA A 245 40.71 -32.90 -3.45
N ALA A 246 40.54 -34.10 -4.00
CA ALA A 246 39.36 -34.50 -4.74
C ALA A 246 38.11 -34.55 -3.82
N GLU A 247 38.24 -35.11 -2.61
CA GLU A 247 37.16 -35.13 -1.61
C GLU A 247 36.75 -33.72 -1.17
N LEU A 248 37.73 -32.85 -0.90
CA LEU A 248 37.49 -31.44 -0.58
C LEU A 248 36.83 -30.71 -1.76
N SER A 249 37.28 -30.99 -2.99
CA SER A 249 36.72 -30.41 -4.21
C SER A 249 35.26 -30.80 -4.41
N GLY A 250 34.91 -32.09 -4.31
CA GLY A 250 33.53 -32.58 -4.43
C GLY A 250 32.62 -31.96 -3.36
N SER A 251 33.12 -31.82 -2.15
CA SER A 251 32.41 -31.17 -1.04
C SER A 251 32.13 -29.68 -1.29
N LEU A 252 33.13 -28.94 -1.79
CA LEU A 252 32.98 -27.54 -2.18
C LEU A 252 32.04 -27.39 -3.38
N LEU A 253 32.10 -28.35 -4.32
CA LEU A 253 31.28 -28.36 -5.52
C LEU A 253 29.81 -28.55 -5.16
N LEU A 254 29.49 -29.40 -4.20
CA LEU A 254 28.13 -29.59 -3.69
C LEU A 254 27.54 -28.29 -3.11
N VAL A 255 28.31 -27.54 -2.32
CA VAL A 255 27.89 -26.23 -1.81
C VAL A 255 27.70 -25.23 -2.95
N ALA A 256 28.63 -25.20 -3.91
CA ALA A 256 28.57 -24.30 -5.06
C ALA A 256 27.38 -24.60 -5.99
N GLN A 257 27.06 -25.88 -6.20
CA GLN A 257 25.93 -26.34 -7.02
C GLN A 257 24.58 -26.06 -6.35
N LEU A 258 24.48 -25.98 -5.02
CA LEU A 258 23.26 -25.47 -4.37
C LEU A 258 23.07 -23.96 -4.59
N PHE A 259 24.17 -23.21 -4.62
CA PHE A 259 24.15 -21.76 -4.68
C PHE A 259 23.92 -21.19 -6.08
N LEU A 260 24.48 -21.82 -7.12
CA LEU A 260 24.33 -21.35 -8.51
C LEU A 260 22.87 -21.30 -9.02
N PRO A 261 22.05 -22.38 -8.93
CA PRO A 261 20.66 -22.36 -9.41
C PRO A 261 19.83 -21.40 -8.57
N ALA A 262 20.18 -21.25 -7.29
CA ALA A 262 19.63 -20.25 -6.39
C ALA A 262 19.90 -18.80 -6.88
N ALA A 263 21.16 -18.51 -7.24
CA ALA A 263 21.55 -17.22 -7.81
C ALA A 263 20.88 -16.95 -9.17
N LEU A 264 20.73 -17.97 -10.01
CA LEU A 264 20.02 -17.87 -11.30
C LEU A 264 18.53 -17.59 -11.10
N LEU A 265 17.90 -18.23 -10.12
CA LEU A 265 16.50 -18.00 -9.77
C LEU A 265 16.28 -16.55 -9.33
N VAL A 266 17.14 -16.06 -8.43
CA VAL A 266 17.18 -14.66 -8.00
C VAL A 266 17.34 -13.69 -9.19
N LEU A 267 18.28 -14.00 -10.08
CA LEU A 267 18.64 -13.13 -11.19
C LEU A 267 17.50 -13.06 -12.23
N VAL A 268 16.90 -14.19 -12.55
CA VAL A 268 15.87 -14.29 -13.59
C VAL A 268 14.52 -13.84 -13.08
N LEU A 269 14.13 -14.26 -11.88
CA LEU A 269 12.83 -13.92 -11.31
C LEU A 269 12.81 -12.54 -10.65
N GLY A 270 13.92 -12.12 -10.04
CA GLY A 270 14.02 -10.83 -9.36
C GLY A 270 14.30 -9.64 -10.28
N GLN A 271 14.88 -9.86 -11.47
CA GLN A 271 15.20 -8.79 -12.43
C GLN A 271 14.51 -8.95 -13.80
N GLN A 272 13.58 -9.90 -13.96
CA GLN A 272 12.81 -10.13 -15.20
C GLN A 272 13.67 -10.27 -16.47
N MET A 273 14.92 -10.75 -16.34
CA MET A 273 15.96 -10.59 -17.38
C MET A 273 15.69 -11.31 -18.73
N TRP A 274 14.60 -12.05 -18.89
CA TRP A 274 14.26 -12.75 -20.14
C TRP A 274 12.84 -12.49 -20.66
N GLY A 275 12.25 -11.32 -20.35
CA GLY A 275 10.91 -10.94 -20.83
C GLY A 275 9.81 -11.85 -20.27
N VAL A 276 10.06 -12.38 -19.09
CA VAL A 276 9.22 -13.39 -18.44
C VAL A 276 8.22 -12.66 -17.53
N ASP A 277 6.98 -12.52 -18.02
CA ASP A 277 5.85 -12.03 -17.22
C ASP A 277 5.43 -13.10 -16.22
N THR A 278 6.17 -13.25 -15.12
CA THR A 278 5.86 -14.29 -14.14
C THR A 278 5.53 -13.78 -12.78
N ARG A 279 4.23 -13.92 -12.48
CA ARG A 279 3.59 -13.90 -11.17
C ARG A 279 4.27 -14.89 -10.24
N ILE A 280 5.32 -14.45 -9.55
CA ILE A 280 6.02 -15.27 -8.57
C ILE A 280 5.94 -14.57 -7.22
N ASN A 281 5.53 -15.34 -6.22
CA ASN A 281 5.52 -14.88 -4.85
C ASN A 281 6.98 -14.74 -4.37
N ARG A 282 7.37 -13.55 -3.92
CA ARG A 282 8.69 -13.28 -3.32
C ARG A 282 9.02 -14.29 -2.21
N GLY A 283 8.00 -14.76 -1.47
CA GLY A 283 8.12 -15.81 -0.47
C GLY A 283 8.60 -17.17 -1.00
N VAL A 284 8.32 -17.51 -2.26
CA VAL A 284 8.81 -18.76 -2.88
C VAL A 284 10.30 -18.67 -3.16
N VAL A 285 10.77 -17.56 -3.73
CA VAL A 285 12.21 -17.34 -3.95
C VAL A 285 12.95 -17.36 -2.62
N TRP A 286 12.41 -16.67 -1.61
CA TRP A 286 12.94 -16.70 -0.25
C TRP A 286 13.01 -18.11 0.34
N ALA A 287 11.92 -18.87 0.25
CA ALA A 287 11.86 -20.24 0.77
C ALA A 287 12.88 -21.15 0.08
N VAL A 288 13.00 -21.08 -1.24
CA VAL A 288 13.99 -21.86 -2.00
C VAL A 288 15.42 -21.47 -1.60
N MET A 289 15.72 -20.17 -1.44
CA MET A 289 17.03 -19.72 -1.00
C MET A 289 17.35 -20.24 0.40
N THR A 290 16.39 -20.16 1.32
CA THR A 290 16.57 -20.62 2.70
C THR A 290 16.76 -22.13 2.77
N VAL A 291 16.01 -22.91 1.99
CA VAL A 291 16.20 -24.37 1.89
C VAL A 291 17.57 -24.70 1.30
N ALA A 292 17.98 -24.04 0.22
CA ALA A 292 19.29 -24.27 -0.39
C ALA A 292 20.46 -23.97 0.57
N ILE A 293 20.37 -22.88 1.35
CA ILE A 293 21.36 -22.54 2.37
C ILE A 293 21.36 -23.57 3.51
N ALA A 294 20.19 -24.03 3.94
CA ALA A 294 20.08 -25.05 5.00
C ALA A 294 20.67 -26.39 4.55
N LEU A 295 20.40 -26.82 3.31
CA LEU A 295 20.98 -28.02 2.72
C LEU A 295 22.50 -27.91 2.59
N ALA A 296 23.01 -26.78 2.08
CA ALA A 296 24.45 -26.55 1.97
C ALA A 296 25.15 -26.62 3.33
N TYR A 297 24.46 -26.20 4.39
CA TYR A 297 24.96 -26.27 5.75
C TYR A 297 24.98 -27.70 6.32
N LEU A 298 23.91 -28.47 6.10
CA LEU A 298 23.87 -29.89 6.50
C LEU A 298 24.98 -30.69 5.82
N VAL A 299 25.21 -30.42 4.53
CA VAL A 299 26.33 -30.99 3.78
C VAL A 299 27.67 -30.61 4.42
N LEU A 300 27.89 -29.33 4.70
CA LEU A 300 29.15 -28.87 5.27
C LEU A 300 29.46 -29.58 6.60
N ILE A 301 28.44 -29.78 7.44
CA ILE A 301 28.56 -30.56 8.67
C ILE A 301 28.95 -32.01 8.37
N ALA A 302 28.22 -32.68 7.48
CA ALA A 302 28.45 -34.09 7.14
C ALA A 302 29.84 -34.34 6.57
N VAL A 303 30.34 -33.43 5.72
CA VAL A 303 31.69 -33.48 5.17
C VAL A 303 32.74 -33.26 6.26
N THR A 304 32.55 -32.23 7.10
CA THR A 304 33.51 -31.93 8.17
C THR A 304 33.66 -33.14 9.09
N ALA A 305 32.55 -33.80 9.41
CA ALA A 305 32.50 -35.04 10.16
C ALA A 305 33.36 -36.18 9.57
N GLN A 306 33.45 -36.29 8.25
CA GLN A 306 34.26 -37.31 7.57
C GLN A 306 35.76 -36.97 7.54
N LEU A 307 36.12 -35.68 7.58
CA LEU A 307 37.51 -35.20 7.47
C LEU A 307 38.30 -35.24 8.80
N LEU A 308 37.66 -35.52 9.94
CA LEU A 308 38.35 -35.57 11.24
C LEU A 308 38.95 -36.96 11.52
N PRO A 309 40.28 -37.08 11.65
CA PRO A 309 40.92 -38.33 12.04
C PRO A 309 40.64 -38.63 13.53
N GLY A 310 40.24 -39.87 13.82
CA GLY A 310 39.91 -40.34 15.17
C GLY A 310 38.42 -40.21 15.51
N GLN A 311 37.64 -41.22 15.11
CA GLN A 311 36.19 -41.31 15.30
C GLN A 311 35.80 -41.57 16.77
N SER A 312 36.05 -40.61 17.66
CA SER A 312 35.32 -40.56 18.92
C SER A 312 34.06 -39.72 18.73
N ASP A 313 32.93 -40.15 19.27
CA ASP A 313 31.66 -39.40 19.21
C ASP A 313 31.81 -37.97 19.74
N VAL A 314 32.79 -37.75 20.62
CA VAL A 314 33.14 -36.45 21.20
C VAL A 314 33.86 -35.53 20.21
N THR A 315 34.84 -36.02 19.44
CA THR A 315 35.51 -35.22 18.39
C THR A 315 34.55 -34.83 17.28
N LEU A 316 33.65 -35.75 16.90
CA LEU A 316 32.58 -35.50 15.96
C LEU A 316 31.62 -34.41 16.48
N ALA A 317 31.13 -34.56 17.71
CA ALA A 317 30.21 -33.60 18.32
C ALA A 317 30.83 -32.19 18.46
N LEU A 318 32.10 -32.11 18.84
CA LEU A 318 32.83 -30.84 18.96
C LEU A 318 33.04 -30.16 17.61
N ALA A 319 33.36 -30.91 16.56
CA ALA A 319 33.52 -30.36 15.22
C ALA A 319 32.20 -29.90 14.60
N VAL A 320 31.15 -30.70 14.74
CA VAL A 320 29.78 -30.32 14.34
C VAL A 320 29.34 -29.06 15.09
N GLY A 321 29.65 -28.97 16.39
CA GLY A 321 29.37 -27.79 17.21
C GLY A 321 30.16 -26.55 16.79
N LEU A 322 31.44 -26.70 16.43
CA LEU A 322 32.30 -25.62 15.94
C LEU A 322 31.83 -25.09 14.56
N VAL A 323 31.52 -25.99 13.63
CA VAL A 323 30.94 -25.65 12.32
C VAL A 323 29.56 -25.01 12.50
N GLY A 324 28.76 -25.52 13.43
CA GLY A 324 27.57 -24.91 14.05
C GLY A 324 27.70 -23.44 14.35
N LEU A 325 28.52 -23.16 15.34
CA LEU A 325 28.66 -21.84 15.91
C LEU A 325 29.35 -20.89 14.92
N GLY A 326 30.37 -21.37 14.19
CA GLY A 326 31.12 -20.58 13.22
C GLY A 326 30.33 -20.21 11.96
N SER A 327 29.39 -21.07 11.53
CA SER A 327 28.55 -20.80 10.35
C SER A 327 27.35 -19.90 10.64
N THR A 328 26.91 -19.80 11.90
CA THR A 328 25.76 -18.98 12.30
C THR A 328 25.88 -17.49 11.90
N PRO A 329 27.02 -16.78 12.10
CA PRO A 329 27.18 -15.41 11.62
C PRO A 329 27.16 -15.32 10.09
N LEU A 330 27.76 -16.29 9.39
CA LEU A 330 27.75 -16.35 7.92
C LEU A 330 26.32 -16.54 7.40
N ARG A 331 25.56 -17.47 8.00
CA ARG A 331 24.14 -17.71 7.69
C ARG A 331 23.31 -16.43 7.88
N ARG A 332 23.49 -15.71 9.00
CA ARG A 332 22.79 -14.44 9.25
C ARG A 332 23.15 -13.39 8.19
N LEU A 333 24.42 -13.32 7.78
CA LEU A 333 24.87 -12.38 6.77
C LEU A 333 24.28 -12.69 5.39
N VAL A 334 24.32 -13.96 4.98
CA VAL A 334 23.72 -14.43 3.72
C VAL A 334 22.20 -14.22 3.74
N GLN A 335 21.52 -14.62 4.82
CA GLN A 335 20.06 -14.47 4.93
C GLN A 335 19.63 -12.99 4.89
N ARG A 336 20.32 -12.08 5.60
CA ARG A 336 20.04 -10.64 5.52
C ARG A 336 20.21 -10.09 4.10
N ARG A 337 21.18 -10.62 3.34
CA ARG A 337 21.40 -10.24 1.93
C ARG A 337 20.31 -10.79 1.02
N VAL A 338 19.84 -12.03 1.27
CA VAL A 338 18.69 -12.63 0.59
C VAL A 338 17.42 -11.83 0.88
N ASP A 339 17.14 -11.50 2.14
CA ASP A 339 15.96 -10.73 2.55
C ASP A 339 15.94 -9.35 1.88
N ARG A 340 17.08 -8.64 1.90
CA ARG A 340 17.22 -7.32 1.24
C ARG A 340 17.05 -7.39 -0.26
N LEU A 341 17.36 -8.52 -0.87
CA LEU A 341 17.26 -8.71 -2.31
C LEU A 341 15.82 -9.08 -2.71
N VAL A 342 15.21 -10.03 -2.02
CA VAL A 342 13.86 -10.52 -2.31
C VAL A 342 12.80 -9.48 -1.95
N TYR A 343 12.93 -8.84 -0.79
CA TYR A 343 11.94 -7.87 -0.29
C TYR A 343 12.38 -6.41 -0.44
N GLY A 344 13.63 -6.15 -0.83
CA GLY A 344 14.18 -4.78 -0.86
C GLY A 344 14.61 -4.30 0.53
N THR A 345 15.05 -3.04 0.64
CA THR A 345 15.26 -2.37 1.94
C THR A 345 13.95 -1.95 2.63
N GLY A 346 12.80 -2.39 2.11
CA GLY A 346 11.48 -2.04 2.61
C GLY A 346 11.01 -3.01 3.66
N ALA A 347 11.27 -2.69 4.93
CA ALA A 347 10.40 -3.00 6.07
C ALA A 347 11.13 -2.59 7.36
N ASP A 348 11.49 -1.31 7.44
CA ASP A 348 11.72 -0.69 8.75
C ASP A 348 10.55 0.27 8.98
N PRO A 349 9.51 -0.14 9.75
CA PRO A 349 8.31 0.67 10.01
C PRO A 349 8.66 2.08 10.48
N ALA A 350 9.77 2.22 11.23
CA ALA A 350 10.29 3.49 11.71
C ALA A 350 10.63 4.48 10.58
N ARG A 351 11.10 4.00 9.42
CA ARG A 351 11.45 4.88 8.28
C ARG A 351 10.25 5.34 7.45
N LEU A 352 9.17 4.57 7.47
CA LEU A 352 7.90 4.98 6.87
C LEU A 352 7.28 6.12 7.68
N LEU A 353 7.25 5.96 9.00
CA LEU A 353 6.74 6.98 9.92
C LEU A 353 7.60 8.25 9.87
N SER A 354 8.93 8.13 9.84
CA SER A 354 9.82 9.30 9.76
C SER A 354 9.72 10.06 8.43
N SER A 355 9.21 9.44 7.36
CA SER A 355 8.97 10.14 6.08
C SER A 355 7.70 11.00 6.11
N VAL A 356 6.82 10.74 7.06
CA VAL A 356 5.57 11.47 7.30
C VAL A 356 5.78 12.60 8.32
N GLU A 357 6.70 12.43 9.27
CA GLU A 357 7.02 13.44 10.31
C GLU A 357 7.75 14.70 9.80
N GLY A 358 8.16 14.74 8.51
CA GLY A 358 9.00 15.81 7.96
C GLY A 358 8.30 16.79 7.00
N GLN A 359 6.98 16.72 6.82
CA GLN A 359 6.25 17.62 5.92
C GLN A 359 5.33 18.56 6.72
N ASP A 360 5.47 19.86 6.46
CA ASP A 360 4.68 20.93 7.11
C ASP A 360 3.20 20.90 6.71
N GLU A 361 2.83 20.20 5.63
CA GLU A 361 1.46 20.02 5.14
C GLU A 361 1.26 18.56 4.74
N PHE A 362 0.28 17.88 5.37
CA PHE A 362 0.03 16.46 5.15
C PHE A 362 -0.73 16.25 3.84
N ASP A 363 -0.04 15.74 2.83
CA ASP A 363 -0.60 15.44 1.52
C ASP A 363 -0.84 13.93 1.34
N VAL A 364 -2.08 13.57 1.01
CA VAL A 364 -2.52 12.19 0.78
C VAL A 364 -1.75 11.54 -0.37
N ASP A 365 -1.42 12.32 -1.41
CA ASP A 365 -0.64 11.83 -2.55
C ASP A 365 0.82 11.57 -2.16
N SER A 366 1.40 12.42 -1.32
CA SER A 366 2.74 12.24 -0.77
C SER A 366 2.86 10.99 0.11
N LEU A 367 1.84 10.71 0.94
CA LEU A 367 1.75 9.48 1.74
C LEU A 367 1.63 8.24 0.85
N ALA A 368 0.75 8.28 -0.15
CA ALA A 368 0.58 7.21 -1.13
C ALA A 368 1.90 6.95 -1.89
N ALA A 369 2.60 8.00 -2.32
CA ALA A 369 3.90 7.91 -2.96
C ALA A 369 4.99 7.34 -2.02
N GLY A 370 4.95 7.69 -0.72
CA GLY A 370 5.84 7.14 0.30
C GLY A 370 5.66 5.62 0.49
N LEU A 371 4.41 5.18 0.61
CA LEU A 371 4.04 3.75 0.68
C LEU A 371 4.45 3.02 -0.59
N CYS A 372 4.20 3.60 -1.77
CA CYS A 372 4.58 3.04 -3.05
C CYS A 372 6.10 2.83 -3.16
N ARG A 373 6.91 3.83 -2.80
CA ARG A 373 8.38 3.75 -2.83
C ARG A 373 8.94 2.74 -1.83
N SER A 374 8.44 2.75 -0.59
CA SER A 374 8.96 1.92 0.50
C SER A 374 8.63 0.44 0.31
N LEU A 375 7.39 0.12 -0.07
CA LEU A 375 6.92 -1.25 -0.27
C LEU A 375 7.18 -1.76 -1.70
N ARG A 376 7.76 -0.92 -2.56
CA ARG A 376 8.04 -1.21 -3.98
C ARG A 376 6.79 -1.67 -4.75
N LEU A 377 5.68 -0.98 -4.53
CA LEU A 377 4.43 -1.20 -5.25
C LEU A 377 4.54 -0.59 -6.66
N ALA A 378 3.63 -0.96 -7.56
CA ALA A 378 3.49 -0.23 -8.83
C ALA A 378 2.79 1.10 -8.58
N ASP A 379 1.77 1.05 -7.72
CA ASP A 379 0.91 2.17 -7.44
C ASP A 379 0.28 2.03 -6.06
N VAL A 380 -0.04 3.17 -5.45
CA VAL A 380 -0.89 3.26 -4.26
C VAL A 380 -1.81 4.43 -4.49
N HIS A 381 -3.11 4.19 -4.40
CA HIS A 381 -4.11 5.24 -4.44
C HIS A 381 -4.91 5.22 -3.14
N ILE A 382 -5.14 6.42 -2.60
CA ILE A 382 -6.00 6.60 -1.44
C ILE A 382 -7.17 7.46 -1.92
N VAL A 383 -8.36 6.87 -1.91
CA VAL A 383 -9.60 7.55 -2.28
C VAL A 383 -10.31 7.92 -0.98
N THR A 384 -10.53 9.21 -0.75
CA THR A 384 -11.28 9.70 0.40
C THR A 384 -12.78 9.51 0.16
N ALA A 385 -13.50 9.08 1.20
CA ALA A 385 -14.95 9.01 1.13
C ALA A 385 -15.54 10.40 1.30
N ALA A 386 -15.90 11.08 0.20
CA ALA A 386 -16.76 12.26 0.30
C ALA A 386 -18.17 11.83 0.75
N PRO A 387 -18.88 12.62 1.59
CA PRO A 387 -20.26 12.31 1.96
C PRO A 387 -21.15 12.35 0.70
N GLY A 388 -21.45 11.17 0.16
CA GLY A 388 -22.38 10.98 -0.96
C GLY A 388 -21.80 10.33 -2.23
N ASP A 389 -20.47 10.17 -2.40
CA ASP A 389 -19.92 9.93 -3.75
C ASP A 389 -18.77 8.91 -3.88
N ALA A 390 -18.52 8.04 -2.90
CA ALA A 390 -17.35 7.14 -2.95
C ALA A 390 -17.70 5.69 -3.31
N ALA A 391 -18.22 5.45 -4.52
CA ALA A 391 -18.06 4.15 -5.15
C ALA A 391 -16.77 4.17 -5.98
N LEU A 392 -15.74 3.46 -5.52
CA LEU A 392 -14.56 3.15 -6.35
C LEU A 392 -15.01 2.64 -7.71
N ASP A 393 -14.51 3.22 -8.80
CA ASP A 393 -14.78 2.70 -10.15
C ASP A 393 -14.29 1.24 -10.21
N PRO A 394 -15.19 0.25 -10.37
CA PRO A 394 -14.81 -1.16 -10.44
C PRO A 394 -13.87 -1.46 -11.62
N ALA A 395 -13.85 -0.60 -12.65
CA ALA A 395 -12.94 -0.73 -13.77
C ALA A 395 -11.49 -0.31 -13.44
N ALA A 396 -11.29 0.49 -12.40
CA ALA A 396 -9.97 0.96 -11.97
C ALA A 396 -9.23 -0.07 -11.08
N VAL A 397 -9.95 -1.04 -10.50
CA VAL A 397 -9.41 -2.10 -9.64
C VAL A 397 -9.15 -3.36 -10.47
N THR A 398 -7.92 -3.85 -10.44
CA THR A 398 -7.55 -5.12 -11.06
C THR A 398 -7.60 -6.28 -10.06
N ALA A 399 -7.76 -7.51 -10.54
CA ALA A 399 -7.87 -8.70 -9.68
C ALA A 399 -6.64 -8.97 -8.78
N ASP A 400 -5.50 -8.34 -9.07
CA ASP A 400 -4.26 -8.48 -8.31
C ASP A 400 -4.04 -7.31 -7.30
N ASP A 401 -4.92 -6.30 -7.28
CA ASP A 401 -4.85 -5.16 -6.37
C ASP A 401 -5.33 -5.56 -4.95
N LEU A 402 -4.67 -5.05 -3.91
CA LEU A 402 -5.15 -5.13 -2.54
C LEU A 402 -5.96 -3.89 -2.21
N VAL A 403 -7.22 -4.09 -1.84
CA VAL A 403 -8.15 -3.03 -1.46
C VAL A 403 -8.37 -3.11 0.04
N LEU A 404 -8.07 -2.03 0.76
CA LEU A 404 -8.23 -1.92 2.21
C LEU A 404 -9.15 -0.73 2.52
N THR A 405 -10.25 -0.99 3.22
CA THR A 405 -11.10 0.06 3.75
C THR A 405 -10.37 0.79 4.88
N LEU A 406 -10.32 2.12 4.78
CA LEU A 406 -9.75 2.98 5.80
C LEU A 406 -10.86 3.34 6.77
N THR A 407 -10.75 2.87 8.01
CA THR A 407 -11.76 3.10 9.05
C THR A 407 -11.19 3.94 10.18
N SER A 408 -11.92 4.96 10.61
CA SER A 408 -11.65 5.72 11.85
C SER A 408 -12.85 5.62 12.77
N ARG A 409 -12.64 5.20 14.02
CA ARG A 409 -13.70 5.08 15.05
C ARG A 409 -14.97 4.35 14.57
N GLY A 410 -14.80 3.31 13.73
CA GLY A 410 -15.90 2.52 13.18
C GLY A 410 -16.64 3.15 11.99
N ARG A 411 -16.14 4.26 11.43
CA ARG A 411 -16.66 4.87 10.20
C ARG A 411 -15.68 4.69 9.05
N ASP A 412 -16.21 4.47 7.85
CA ASP A 412 -15.44 4.39 6.63
C ASP A 412 -15.09 5.80 6.15
N VAL A 413 -13.80 6.13 6.12
CA VAL A 413 -13.28 7.46 5.74
C VAL A 413 -12.62 7.46 4.36
N GLY A 414 -12.39 6.28 3.79
CA GLY A 414 -11.83 6.12 2.46
C GLY A 414 -11.41 4.69 2.18
N VAL A 415 -10.72 4.50 1.07
CA VAL A 415 -10.18 3.21 0.65
C VAL A 415 -8.75 3.39 0.13
N LEU A 416 -7.86 2.49 0.55
CA LEU A 416 -6.51 2.38 0.06
C LEU A 416 -6.44 1.21 -0.94
N VAL A 417 -6.04 1.52 -2.16
CA VAL A 417 -5.81 0.54 -3.23
C VAL A 417 -4.30 0.45 -3.46
N ALA A 418 -3.72 -0.70 -3.15
CA ALA A 418 -2.30 -0.99 -3.35
C ALA A 418 -2.11 -1.97 -4.53
N ARG A 419 -1.41 -1.51 -5.57
CA ARG A 419 -1.16 -2.27 -6.79
C ARG A 419 0.23 -2.91 -6.79
N PRO A 420 0.35 -4.25 -6.92
CA PRO A 420 1.64 -4.89 -7.11
C PRO A 420 2.25 -4.54 -8.47
N ARG A 421 3.58 -4.68 -8.59
CA ARG A 421 4.28 -4.49 -9.87
C ARG A 421 3.76 -5.46 -10.94
N PRO A 422 3.81 -5.08 -12.22
CA PRO A 422 3.45 -5.98 -13.31
C PRO A 422 4.17 -7.32 -13.19
N GLY A 423 3.41 -8.40 -13.07
CA GLY A 423 3.96 -9.75 -12.89
C GLY A 423 4.35 -10.13 -11.46
N GLU A 424 4.00 -9.36 -10.42
CA GLU A 424 4.22 -9.75 -9.02
C GLU A 424 2.89 -9.98 -8.27
N ARG A 425 2.92 -10.75 -7.17
CA ARG A 425 1.82 -10.83 -6.21
C ARG A 425 2.29 -10.24 -4.88
N LEU A 426 1.38 -9.55 -4.18
CA LEU A 426 1.64 -9.11 -2.81
C LEU A 426 1.88 -10.34 -1.93
N ASP A 427 2.96 -10.31 -1.16
CA ASP A 427 3.25 -11.35 -0.19
C ASP A 427 2.42 -11.11 1.10
N GLN A 428 2.42 -12.10 1.99
CA GLN A 428 1.65 -12.01 3.23
C GLN A 428 2.19 -10.92 4.16
N ARG A 429 3.49 -10.63 4.09
CA ARG A 429 4.15 -9.62 4.93
C ARG A 429 3.75 -8.20 4.53
N THR A 430 3.83 -7.85 3.26
CA THR A 430 3.40 -6.56 2.72
C THR A 430 1.91 -6.37 2.94
N THR A 431 1.10 -7.42 2.77
CA THR A 431 -0.35 -7.36 3.06
C THR A 431 -0.62 -7.01 4.52
N ARG A 432 0.05 -7.67 5.47
CA ARG A 432 -0.08 -7.35 6.91
C ARG A 432 0.36 -5.92 7.21
N MET A 433 1.50 -5.51 6.68
CA MET A 433 2.04 -4.17 6.90
C MET A 433 1.13 -3.06 6.34
N LEU A 434 0.53 -3.28 5.15
CA LEU A 434 -0.47 -2.37 4.60
C LEU A 434 -1.74 -2.32 5.46
N THR A 435 -2.16 -3.46 6.02
CA THR A 435 -3.32 -3.53 6.92
C THR A 435 -3.07 -2.79 8.24
N GLU A 436 -1.86 -2.92 8.81
CA GLU A 436 -1.46 -2.18 10.01
C GLU A 436 -1.41 -0.67 9.77
N VAL A 437 -0.84 -0.25 8.64
CA VAL A 437 -0.74 1.18 8.28
C VAL A 437 -2.10 1.76 7.92
N ALA A 438 -3.01 1.00 7.31
CA ALA A 438 -4.36 1.45 6.94
C ALA A 438 -5.14 2.06 8.12
N GLY A 439 -4.99 1.49 9.33
CA GLY A 439 -5.62 2.05 10.54
C GLY A 439 -5.11 3.46 10.87
N LEU A 440 -3.79 3.68 10.78
CA LEU A 440 -3.19 4.99 11.03
C LEU A 440 -3.59 6.00 9.94
N VAL A 441 -3.57 5.59 8.67
CA VAL A 441 -3.99 6.44 7.55
C VAL A 441 -5.45 6.85 7.70
N GLY A 442 -6.33 5.92 8.10
CA GLY A 442 -7.74 6.21 8.37
C GLY A 442 -7.91 7.29 9.44
N MET A 443 -7.20 7.20 10.57
CA MET A 443 -7.28 8.22 11.63
C MET A 443 -6.79 9.59 11.15
N THR A 444 -5.71 9.65 10.38
CA THR A 444 -5.17 10.92 9.89
C THR A 444 -6.10 11.57 8.87
N LEU A 445 -6.69 10.79 7.96
CA LEU A 445 -7.68 11.30 7.01
C LEU A 445 -8.92 11.86 7.72
N ASP A 446 -9.43 11.17 8.75
CA ASP A 446 -10.55 11.63 9.57
C ASP A 446 -10.25 12.98 10.25
N LEU A 447 -9.03 13.13 10.78
CA LEU A 447 -8.57 14.38 11.39
C LEU A 447 -8.54 15.53 10.38
N ILE A 448 -7.96 15.31 9.20
CA ILE A 448 -7.85 16.33 8.14
C ILE A 448 -9.25 16.76 7.67
N GLN A 449 -10.12 15.80 7.35
CA GLN A 449 -11.50 16.10 6.94
C GLN A 449 -12.26 16.88 8.02
N SER A 450 -12.04 16.56 9.30
CA SER A 450 -12.63 17.29 10.42
C SER A 450 -12.12 18.74 10.53
N VAL A 451 -10.81 18.95 10.32
CA VAL A 451 -10.20 20.29 10.33
C VAL A 451 -10.70 21.14 9.15
N ASP A 452 -10.84 20.55 7.97
CA ASP A 452 -11.37 21.23 6.79
C ASP A 452 -12.83 21.62 6.97
N ALA A 453 -13.65 20.70 7.51
CA ALA A 453 -15.05 20.97 7.82
C ALA A 453 -15.20 22.11 8.84
N LEU A 454 -14.36 22.14 9.87
CA LEU A 454 -14.33 23.22 10.86
C LEU A 454 -13.93 24.56 10.23
N THR A 455 -12.91 24.55 9.37
CA THR A 455 -12.43 25.75 8.68
C THR A 455 -13.49 26.30 7.74
N ALA A 456 -14.18 25.44 6.98
CA ALA A 456 -15.29 25.82 6.12
C ALA A 456 -16.46 26.40 6.92
N ALA A 457 -16.81 25.80 8.06
CA ALA A 457 -17.85 26.30 8.95
C ALA A 457 -17.51 27.69 9.52
N ARG A 458 -16.28 27.89 9.99
CA ARG A 458 -15.79 29.20 10.47
C ARG A 458 -15.85 30.28 9.40
N ARG A 459 -15.46 29.95 8.16
CA ARG A 459 -15.55 30.89 7.02
C ARG A 459 -16.99 31.29 6.73
N ARG A 460 -17.93 30.34 6.75
CA ARG A 460 -19.37 30.63 6.58
C ARG A 460 -19.89 31.56 7.69
N MET A 461 -19.58 31.29 8.96
CA MET A 461 -20.00 32.13 10.08
C MET A 461 -19.43 33.55 10.00
N ALA A 462 -18.16 33.69 9.61
CA ALA A 462 -17.54 35.01 9.42
C ALA A 462 -18.23 35.82 8.30
N GLY A 463 -18.61 35.14 7.21
CA GLY A 463 -19.38 35.75 6.11
C GLY A 463 -20.71 36.32 6.57
N VAL A 464 -21.50 35.51 7.30
CA VAL A 464 -22.81 35.93 7.83
C VAL A 464 -22.68 37.17 8.74
N ARG A 465 -21.74 37.17 9.68
CA ARG A 465 -21.51 38.32 10.57
C ARG A 465 -21.12 39.60 9.82
N HIS A 466 -20.36 39.48 8.74
CA HIS A 466 -19.93 40.63 7.94
C HIS A 466 -21.10 41.24 7.16
N GLU A 467 -21.96 40.39 6.59
CA GLU A 467 -23.16 40.79 5.86
C GLU A 467 -24.15 41.54 6.76
N GLU A 468 -24.41 41.01 7.96
CA GLU A 468 -25.29 41.62 8.96
C GLU A 468 -24.79 43.02 9.38
N ARG A 469 -23.50 43.15 9.70
CA ARG A 469 -22.90 44.45 10.07
C ARG A 469 -22.95 45.47 8.92
N ARG A 470 -22.84 45.00 7.67
CA ARG A 470 -22.93 45.85 6.48
C ARG A 470 -24.34 46.35 6.26
N MET A 471 -25.35 45.50 6.47
CA MET A 471 -26.77 45.87 6.40
C MET A 471 -27.11 46.90 7.48
N LEU A 472 -26.75 46.65 8.75
CA LEU A 472 -26.93 47.59 9.86
C LEU A 472 -26.32 48.97 9.59
N ARG A 473 -25.08 49.02 9.05
CA ARG A 473 -24.44 50.29 8.71
C ARG A 473 -25.17 51.03 7.60
N ARG A 474 -25.72 50.30 6.63
CA ARG A 474 -26.45 50.89 5.50
C ARG A 474 -27.78 51.48 5.96
N ASP A 475 -28.56 50.73 6.75
CA ASP A 475 -29.84 51.21 7.27
C ASP A 475 -29.68 52.44 8.16
N LEU A 476 -28.62 52.48 8.99
CA LEU A 476 -28.29 53.66 9.78
C LEU A 476 -27.83 54.85 8.94
N HIS A 477 -26.99 54.64 7.93
CA HIS A 477 -26.43 55.73 7.13
C HIS A 477 -27.43 56.32 6.14
N ASP A 478 -28.20 55.48 5.46
CA ASP A 478 -29.18 55.89 4.45
C ASP A 478 -30.44 56.50 5.09
N GLY A 479 -30.81 56.08 6.32
CA GLY A 479 -31.96 56.61 7.06
C GLY A 479 -31.68 57.87 7.87
N LEU A 480 -30.70 57.82 8.79
CA LEU A 480 -30.50 58.91 9.78
C LEU A 480 -29.63 60.04 9.26
N GLY A 481 -28.67 59.75 8.37
CA GLY A 481 -27.70 60.72 7.89
C GLY A 481 -28.35 61.92 7.18
N PRO A 482 -29.16 61.71 6.13
CA PRO A 482 -29.85 62.78 5.42
C PRO A 482 -30.84 63.56 6.30
N ALA A 483 -31.59 62.86 7.17
CA ALA A 483 -32.59 63.48 8.04
C ALA A 483 -31.95 64.43 9.06
N LEU A 484 -30.89 64.00 9.75
CA LEU A 484 -30.17 64.85 10.70
C LEU A 484 -29.48 66.05 10.01
N ALA A 485 -28.97 65.86 8.79
CA ALA A 485 -28.43 66.96 7.99
C ALA A 485 -29.51 67.97 7.60
N GLY A 486 -30.71 67.50 7.24
CA GLY A 486 -31.89 68.32 6.96
C GLY A 486 -32.34 69.11 8.20
N ILE A 487 -32.45 68.46 9.36
CA ILE A 487 -32.79 69.12 10.62
C ILE A 487 -31.79 70.25 10.94
N ARG A 488 -30.49 69.98 10.77
CA ARG A 488 -29.45 70.99 11.00
C ARG A 488 -29.59 72.20 10.08
N LEU A 489 -29.88 71.98 8.79
CA LEU A 489 -30.07 73.07 7.83
C LEU A 489 -31.33 73.88 8.12
N GLY A 490 -32.44 73.22 8.49
CA GLY A 490 -33.67 73.89 8.91
C GLY A 490 -33.46 74.76 10.15
N LEU A 491 -32.70 74.29 11.15
CA LEU A 491 -32.36 75.09 12.34
C LEU A 491 -31.58 76.37 11.99
N VAL A 492 -30.70 76.32 10.99
CA VAL A 492 -29.96 77.49 10.50
C VAL A 492 -30.91 78.48 9.80
N ALA A 493 -31.84 77.97 8.99
CA ALA A 493 -32.84 78.79 8.31
C ALA A 493 -33.81 79.47 9.30
N ALA A 494 -34.34 78.73 10.28
CA ALA A 494 -35.19 79.27 11.34
C ALA A 494 -34.50 80.40 12.13
N ARG A 495 -33.20 80.24 12.45
CA ARG A 495 -32.41 81.31 13.09
C ARG A 495 -32.29 82.57 12.23
N GLY A 496 -32.19 82.43 10.91
CA GLY A 496 -32.14 83.56 9.98
C GLY A 496 -33.48 84.27 9.77
N LEU A 497 -34.60 83.56 9.98
CA LEU A 497 -35.97 84.09 9.86
C LEU A 497 -36.42 84.82 11.12
N ARG A 498 -35.89 84.46 12.30
CA ARG A 498 -36.32 84.96 13.62
C ARG A 498 -36.56 86.48 13.73
N GLU A 499 -35.75 87.31 13.09
CA GLU A 499 -35.88 88.78 13.16
C GLU A 499 -36.74 89.38 12.03
N ARG A 500 -36.94 88.63 10.94
CA ARG A 500 -37.61 89.11 9.72
C ARG A 500 -39.05 88.63 9.61
N ASP A 501 -39.29 87.39 10.03
CA ASP A 501 -40.57 86.70 9.99
C ASP A 501 -40.64 85.69 11.15
N PRO A 502 -41.05 86.14 12.34
CA PRO A 502 -41.07 85.31 13.55
C PRO A 502 -42.04 84.13 13.44
N GLU A 503 -43.20 84.31 12.81
CA GLU A 503 -44.21 83.25 12.66
C GLU A 503 -43.68 82.12 11.76
N ALA A 504 -43.05 82.45 10.62
CA ALA A 504 -42.45 81.43 9.75
C ALA A 504 -41.25 80.71 10.42
N ALA A 505 -40.52 81.39 11.31
CA ALA A 505 -39.46 80.77 12.09
C ALA A 505 -40.00 79.74 13.10
N GLU A 506 -41.13 80.06 13.74
CA GLU A 506 -41.79 79.19 14.73
C GLU A 506 -42.42 77.95 14.08
N GLU A 507 -43.12 78.12 12.94
CA GLU A 507 -43.63 76.98 12.15
C GLU A 507 -42.50 76.03 11.68
N MET A 508 -41.36 76.59 11.29
CA MET A 508 -40.20 75.79 10.88
C MET A 508 -39.58 75.03 12.05
N LEU A 509 -39.53 75.61 13.25
CA LEU A 509 -39.08 74.92 14.46
C LEU A 509 -40.02 73.77 14.84
N ASP A 510 -41.34 73.98 14.79
CA ASP A 510 -42.34 72.94 15.06
C ASP A 510 -42.25 71.76 14.06
N MET A 511 -41.94 72.05 12.80
CA MET A 511 -41.69 71.02 11.80
C MET A 511 -40.40 70.23 12.10
N LEU A 512 -39.33 70.90 12.50
CA LEU A 512 -38.04 70.29 12.82
C LEU A 512 -38.11 69.45 14.10
N GLU A 513 -38.88 69.88 15.09
CA GLU A 513 -39.13 69.12 16.33
C GLU A 513 -39.90 67.82 16.03
N ARG A 514 -40.92 67.88 15.17
CA ARG A 514 -41.63 66.68 14.69
C ARG A 514 -40.73 65.72 13.92
N GLU A 515 -39.90 66.24 13.01
CA GLU A 515 -38.93 65.43 12.27
C GLU A 515 -37.91 64.78 13.22
N LEU A 516 -37.37 65.52 14.19
CA LEU A 516 -36.44 64.97 15.19
C LEU A 516 -37.09 63.89 16.06
N ALA A 517 -38.34 64.09 16.49
CA ALA A 517 -39.10 63.09 17.24
C ALA A 517 -39.31 61.81 16.41
N GLN A 518 -39.62 61.95 15.12
CA GLN A 518 -39.76 60.82 14.19
C GLN A 518 -38.44 60.05 14.01
N GLN A 519 -37.32 60.75 13.83
CA GLN A 519 -36.00 60.11 13.74
C GLN A 519 -35.61 59.42 15.06
N GLY A 520 -35.96 60.02 16.21
CA GLY A 520 -35.76 59.40 17.52
C GLY A 520 -36.57 58.11 17.72
N GLU A 521 -37.77 58.01 17.13
CA GLU A 521 -38.57 56.79 17.13
C GLU A 521 -38.02 55.74 16.15
N GLU A 522 -37.43 56.17 15.03
CA GLU A 522 -36.76 55.29 14.07
C GLU A 522 -35.49 54.62 14.63
N VAL A 523 -34.66 55.38 15.36
CA VAL A 523 -33.52 54.81 16.12
C VAL A 523 -34.00 53.83 17.18
N ARG A 524 -35.03 54.20 17.95
CA ARG A 524 -35.59 53.31 18.98
C ARG A 524 -36.11 52.03 18.35
N ARG A 525 -36.81 52.09 17.22
CA ARG A 525 -37.27 50.94 16.43
C ARG A 525 -36.13 50.02 16.02
N LEU A 526 -35.04 50.56 15.44
CA LEU A 526 -33.85 49.79 15.06
C LEU A 526 -33.18 49.13 16.27
N SER A 527 -33.19 49.78 17.43
CA SER A 527 -32.73 49.19 18.69
C SER A 527 -33.69 48.12 19.23
N ARG A 528 -34.98 48.13 18.89
CA ARG A 528 -35.94 47.08 19.29
C ARG A 528 -35.83 45.80 18.45
N SER A 529 -35.29 45.90 17.24
CA SER A 529 -35.06 44.76 16.34
C SER A 529 -33.72 44.04 16.56
N LEU A 530 -32.84 44.56 17.42
CA LEU A 530 -31.61 43.88 17.81
C LEU A 530 -31.92 42.73 18.79
N VAL A 531 -31.24 41.59 18.59
CA VAL A 531 -31.35 40.42 19.49
C VAL A 531 -30.66 40.75 20.82
N PRO A 532 -31.34 40.62 21.97
CA PRO A 532 -30.78 40.93 23.28
C PRO A 532 -29.73 39.89 23.73
N LEU A 533 -28.73 40.35 24.49
CA LEU A 533 -27.68 39.51 25.09
C LEU A 533 -28.23 38.37 25.95
N ALA A 534 -29.43 38.53 26.54
CA ALA A 534 -30.07 37.48 27.34
C ALA A 534 -30.38 36.19 26.53
N LEU A 535 -30.49 36.27 25.20
CA LEU A 535 -30.62 35.09 24.34
C LEU A 535 -29.28 34.38 24.08
N GLU A 536 -28.13 35.02 24.36
CA GLU A 536 -26.82 34.34 24.34
C GLU A 536 -26.68 33.36 25.52
N ASP A 537 -27.32 33.67 26.66
CA ASP A 537 -27.37 32.82 27.86
C ASP A 537 -28.56 31.83 27.84
N GLY A 538 -29.38 31.83 26.78
CA GLY A 538 -30.50 30.90 26.56
C GLY A 538 -31.79 31.20 27.35
N ASP A 539 -31.94 32.41 27.91
CA ASP A 539 -33.11 32.80 28.70
C ASP A 539 -34.14 33.60 27.88
N LEU A 540 -34.95 32.87 27.11
CA LEU A 540 -36.02 33.44 26.30
C LEU A 540 -37.10 34.15 27.16
N THR A 541 -37.39 33.66 28.35
CA THR A 541 -38.42 34.24 29.22
C THR A 541 -38.03 35.64 29.66
N THR A 542 -36.79 35.82 30.11
CA THR A 542 -36.26 37.14 30.46
C THR A 542 -36.22 38.06 29.24
N ALA A 543 -35.81 37.56 28.08
CA ALA A 543 -35.78 38.34 26.84
C ALA A 543 -37.19 38.84 26.41
N LEU A 544 -38.21 37.97 26.47
CA LEU A 544 -39.59 38.34 26.14
C LEU A 544 -40.20 39.29 27.17
N THR A 545 -39.90 39.10 28.46
CA THR A 545 -40.38 39.99 29.53
C THR A 545 -39.81 41.40 29.37
N ALA A 546 -38.49 41.52 29.15
CA ALA A 546 -37.85 42.79 28.85
C ALA A 546 -38.37 43.44 27.56
N LEU A 547 -38.73 42.64 26.56
CA LEU A 547 -39.37 43.15 25.34
C LEU A 547 -40.77 43.71 25.64
N ALA A 548 -41.58 43.01 26.43
CA ALA A 548 -42.93 43.48 26.82
C ALA A 548 -42.90 44.77 27.64
N GLU A 549 -41.93 44.92 28.55
CA GLU A 549 -41.72 46.16 29.31
C GLU A 549 -41.48 47.37 28.39
N ARG A 550 -40.78 47.19 27.27
CA ARG A 550 -40.52 48.27 26.29
C ARG A 550 -41.75 48.73 25.52
N PHE A 551 -42.78 47.90 25.43
CA PHE A 551 -44.05 48.20 24.78
C PHE A 551 -45.16 48.55 25.77
N THR A 552 -44.92 48.37 27.07
CA THR A 552 -45.87 48.75 28.11
C THR A 552 -45.76 50.26 28.37
N GLY A 553 -46.90 50.95 28.34
CA GLY A 553 -47.00 52.39 28.56
C GLY A 553 -48.40 52.78 29.03
N ASP A 554 -48.74 54.08 29.00
CA ASP A 554 -50.00 54.59 29.53
C ASP A 554 -51.24 53.99 28.83
N ASP A 555 -51.14 53.67 27.54
CA ASP A 555 -52.27 53.21 26.71
C ASP A 555 -52.29 51.69 26.44
N LEU A 556 -51.19 50.96 26.72
CA LEU A 556 -51.06 49.54 26.37
C LEU A 556 -50.35 48.76 27.48
N SER A 557 -51.00 47.68 27.94
CA SER A 557 -50.43 46.72 28.89
C SER A 557 -50.03 45.42 28.19
N VAL A 558 -48.77 44.98 28.33
CA VAL A 558 -48.28 43.74 27.71
C VAL A 558 -47.93 42.71 28.78
N HIS A 559 -48.53 41.52 28.70
CA HIS A 559 -48.31 40.44 29.65
C HIS A 559 -47.65 39.24 28.97
N VAL A 560 -46.58 38.73 29.56
CA VAL A 560 -45.84 37.57 29.05
C VAL A 560 -46.04 36.39 29.99
N THR A 561 -46.42 35.25 29.43
CA THR A 561 -46.51 33.98 30.16
C THR A 561 -45.78 32.89 29.37
N VAL A 562 -44.67 32.40 29.94
CA VAL A 562 -43.91 31.28 29.40
C VAL A 562 -44.08 30.09 30.32
N ALA A 563 -44.54 28.95 29.79
CA ALA A 563 -44.68 27.73 30.55
C ALA A 563 -43.28 27.16 30.88
N PRO A 564 -43.05 26.70 32.13
CA PRO A 564 -41.72 26.30 32.60
C PRO A 564 -41.16 25.03 31.93
N ASP A 565 -42.00 24.28 31.21
CA ASP A 565 -41.63 23.06 30.50
C ASP A 565 -41.16 23.30 29.05
N VAL A 566 -41.12 24.56 28.59
CA VAL A 566 -40.71 24.91 27.22
C VAL A 566 -39.21 25.19 27.16
N GLU A 567 -38.45 24.23 26.64
CA GLU A 567 -37.06 24.42 26.21
C GLU A 567 -37.01 24.49 24.68
N LEU A 568 -36.34 25.50 24.15
CA LEU A 568 -36.16 25.73 22.72
C LEU A 568 -34.67 25.82 22.40
N GLU A 569 -34.25 25.28 21.25
CA GLU A 569 -32.87 25.46 20.78
C GLU A 569 -32.58 26.96 20.52
N PRO A 570 -31.34 27.44 20.71
CA PRO A 570 -31.00 28.86 20.57
C PRO A 570 -31.48 29.52 19.25
N PRO A 571 -31.37 28.88 18.06
CA PRO A 571 -31.90 29.46 16.81
C PRO A 571 -33.42 29.68 16.85
N VAL A 572 -34.16 28.78 17.50
CA VAL A 572 -35.62 28.86 17.66
C VAL A 572 -35.99 29.95 18.66
N GLN A 573 -35.23 30.10 19.75
CA GLN A 573 -35.43 31.19 20.72
C GLN A 573 -35.31 32.58 20.05
N VAL A 574 -34.27 32.78 19.22
CA VAL A 574 -34.07 34.04 18.49
C VAL A 574 -35.24 34.33 17.55
N ALA A 575 -35.73 33.31 16.84
CA ALA A 575 -36.86 33.49 15.94
C ALA A 575 -38.17 33.82 16.67
N VAL A 576 -38.46 33.16 17.79
CA VAL A 576 -39.63 33.47 18.65
C VAL A 576 -39.53 34.90 19.17
N TYR A 577 -38.35 35.34 19.63
CA TYR A 577 -38.13 36.73 20.05
C TYR A 577 -38.38 37.73 18.91
N GLN A 578 -37.86 37.47 17.72
CA GLN A 578 -38.07 38.35 16.57
C GLN A 578 -39.55 38.40 16.13
N MET A 579 -40.26 37.27 16.17
CA MET A 579 -41.70 37.24 15.91
C MET A 579 -42.47 38.02 16.98
N ALA A 580 -42.11 37.89 18.26
CA ALA A 580 -42.71 38.68 19.33
C ALA A 580 -42.49 40.19 19.13
N SER A 581 -41.29 40.60 18.75
CA SER A 581 -40.93 42.00 18.52
C SER A 581 -41.75 42.62 17.38
N GLU A 582 -41.86 41.92 16.25
CA GLU A 582 -42.66 42.38 15.11
C GLU A 582 -44.17 42.35 15.43
N ALA A 583 -44.66 41.35 16.16
CA ALA A 583 -46.05 41.27 16.58
C ALA A 583 -46.42 42.44 17.52
N LEU A 584 -45.60 42.72 18.54
CA LEU A 584 -45.82 43.84 19.47
C LEU A 584 -45.73 45.20 18.77
N LEU A 585 -44.83 45.34 17.79
CA LEU A 585 -44.74 46.55 16.96
C LEU A 585 -46.03 46.76 16.14
N ASN A 586 -46.60 45.69 15.61
CA ASN A 586 -47.88 45.76 14.90
C ASN A 586 -49.02 46.14 15.84
N VAL A 587 -49.06 45.56 17.04
CA VAL A 587 -50.07 45.92 18.07
C VAL A 587 -49.97 47.40 18.42
N SER A 588 -48.78 47.90 18.75
CA SER A 588 -48.59 49.29 19.19
C SER A 588 -48.92 50.32 18.11
N ARG A 589 -48.83 49.94 16.82
CA ARG A 589 -49.06 50.85 15.68
C ARG A 589 -50.46 50.77 15.09
N HIS A 590 -51.09 49.60 15.17
CA HIS A 590 -52.26 49.31 14.34
C HIS A 590 -53.46 48.80 15.13
N ALA A 591 -53.27 48.23 16.32
CA ALA A 591 -54.37 47.57 17.00
C ALA A 591 -55.29 48.52 17.78
N GLN A 592 -54.80 49.68 18.24
CA GLN A 592 -55.52 50.51 19.24
C GLN A 592 -55.97 49.68 20.45
N ALA A 593 -55.13 48.71 20.83
CA ALA A 593 -55.38 47.78 21.92
C ALA A 593 -55.01 48.39 23.27
N SER A 594 -55.74 48.02 24.32
CA SER A 594 -55.42 48.35 25.70
C SER A 594 -54.62 47.24 26.39
N ARG A 595 -54.71 46.01 25.85
CA ARG A 595 -54.06 44.82 26.38
C ARG A 595 -53.52 43.94 25.27
N CYS A 596 -52.31 43.44 25.49
CA CYS A 596 -51.67 42.42 24.66
C CYS A 596 -51.14 41.29 25.54
N GLU A 597 -51.30 40.05 25.08
CA GLU A 597 -50.82 38.86 25.75
C GLU A 597 -49.87 38.07 24.85
N VAL A 598 -48.74 37.67 25.42
CA VAL A 598 -47.73 36.83 24.80
C VAL A 598 -47.65 35.53 25.58
N HIS A 599 -47.98 34.42 24.92
CA HIS A 599 -48.00 33.08 25.52
C HIS A 599 -47.05 32.14 24.79
N LEU A 600 -46.23 31.43 25.55
CA LEU A 600 -45.42 30.32 25.04
C LEU A 600 -45.69 29.09 25.89
N ARG A 601 -46.20 28.02 25.28
CA ARG A 601 -46.56 26.79 26.00
C ARG A 601 -46.37 25.55 25.15
N ARG A 602 -46.09 24.42 25.79
CA ARG A 602 -46.17 23.11 25.14
C ARG A 602 -47.63 22.67 25.01
N ARG A 603 -47.97 22.06 23.89
CA ARG A 603 -49.29 21.46 23.63
C ARG A 603 -49.27 19.96 23.98
N ALA A 604 -50.46 19.40 24.15
CA ALA A 604 -50.64 17.98 24.44
C ALA A 604 -50.17 17.04 23.32
N ASP A 605 -50.06 17.54 22.08
CA ASP A 605 -49.54 16.82 20.91
C ASP A 605 -48.00 16.88 20.79
N GLY A 606 -47.31 17.50 21.75
CA GLY A 606 -45.85 17.61 21.80
C GLY A 606 -45.30 18.89 21.16
N ASP A 607 -46.09 19.57 20.33
CA ASP A 607 -45.69 20.82 19.67
C ASP A 607 -45.56 21.98 20.66
N THR A 608 -44.69 22.93 20.36
CA THR A 608 -44.63 24.20 21.09
C THR A 608 -45.48 25.25 20.38
N LEU A 609 -46.33 25.94 21.15
CA LEU A 609 -47.22 26.98 20.66
C LEU A 609 -46.82 28.34 21.23
N PHE A 610 -46.48 29.25 20.32
CA PHE A 610 -46.28 30.66 20.61
C PHE A 610 -47.48 31.47 20.10
N VAL A 611 -48.05 32.32 20.94
CA VAL A 611 -49.23 33.13 20.62
C VAL A 611 -49.02 34.57 21.07
N VAL A 612 -49.32 35.52 20.20
CA VAL A 612 -49.50 36.94 20.56
C VAL A 612 -50.94 37.33 20.23
N SER A 613 -51.65 37.89 21.20
CA SER A 613 -53.04 38.33 21.01
C SER A 613 -53.33 39.67 21.66
N ASP A 614 -54.09 40.53 20.98
CA ASP A 614 -54.50 41.84 21.46
C ASP A 614 -56.04 41.98 21.53
N ASP A 615 -56.53 42.99 22.24
CA ASP A 615 -57.94 43.34 22.39
C ASP A 615 -58.38 44.49 21.46
N GLY A 616 -57.61 44.79 20.42
CA GLY A 616 -57.79 45.95 19.56
C GLY A 616 -58.85 45.81 18.46
N VAL A 617 -58.72 46.59 17.40
CA VAL A 617 -59.65 46.63 16.26
C VAL A 617 -59.52 45.43 15.30
N GLY A 618 -58.51 44.59 15.50
CA GLY A 618 -58.26 43.40 14.69
C GLY A 618 -57.63 43.65 13.32
N LEU A 619 -57.39 42.56 12.59
CA LEU A 619 -56.82 42.58 11.24
C LEU A 619 -57.94 42.75 10.19
N PRO A 620 -57.91 43.79 9.34
CA PRO A 620 -58.86 43.93 8.22
C PRO A 620 -58.70 42.76 7.23
N ALA A 621 -59.82 42.17 6.79
CA ALA A 621 -59.81 41.04 5.86
C ALA A 621 -59.16 41.33 4.49
N ASP A 622 -59.02 42.62 4.14
CA ASP A 622 -58.66 43.08 2.80
C ASP A 622 -57.21 43.64 2.74
N LYS A 623 -56.44 43.53 3.84
CA LYS A 623 -55.12 44.18 3.93
C LYS A 623 -54.04 43.38 3.20
N VAL A 624 -53.34 44.03 2.27
CA VAL A 624 -52.12 43.49 1.64
C VAL A 624 -51.05 43.33 2.73
N GLU A 625 -50.41 42.16 2.78
CA GLU A 625 -49.36 41.88 3.74
C GLU A 625 -48.20 42.87 3.62
N GLY A 626 -47.94 43.59 4.71
CA GLY A 626 -46.74 44.42 4.82
C GLY A 626 -45.48 43.58 5.00
N ILE A 627 -44.33 44.24 4.93
CA ILE A 627 -42.98 43.63 5.07
C ILE A 627 -42.86 42.81 6.38
N GLY A 628 -43.47 43.28 7.48
CA GLY A 628 -43.45 42.62 8.78
C GLY A 628 -44.10 41.23 8.79
N LEU A 629 -45.33 41.11 8.27
CA LEU A 629 -46.05 39.84 8.21
C LEU A 629 -45.39 38.84 7.25
N ARG A 630 -44.81 39.34 6.16
CA ARG A 630 -44.03 38.51 5.22
C ARG A 630 -42.77 37.94 5.88
N SER A 631 -42.02 38.77 6.61
CA SER A 631 -40.82 38.35 7.36
C SER A 631 -41.14 37.30 8.42
N MET A 632 -42.27 37.42 9.13
CA MET A 632 -42.72 36.39 10.07
C MET A 632 -43.00 35.05 9.37
N ARG A 633 -43.61 35.06 8.17
CA ARG A 633 -43.91 33.83 7.42
C ARG A 633 -42.66 33.15 6.89
N GLU A 634 -41.76 33.90 6.26
CA GLU A 634 -40.48 33.39 5.74
C GLU A 634 -39.69 32.72 6.88
N ARG A 635 -39.64 33.34 8.06
CA ARG A 635 -38.97 32.77 9.23
C ARG A 635 -39.67 31.55 9.83
N ALA A 636 -41.00 31.49 9.77
CA ALA A 636 -41.73 30.28 10.17
C ALA A 636 -41.41 29.10 9.23
N GLU A 637 -41.32 29.35 7.93
CA GLU A 637 -40.95 28.35 6.93
C GLU A 637 -39.51 27.82 7.13
N GLU A 638 -38.55 28.70 7.44
CA GLU A 638 -37.16 28.32 7.76
C GLU A 638 -37.05 27.35 8.94
N LEU A 639 -37.97 27.45 9.90
CA LEU A 639 -38.04 26.59 11.08
C LEU A 639 -38.91 25.34 10.89
N GLY A 640 -39.52 25.15 9.71
CA GLY A 640 -40.53 24.10 9.49
C GLY A 640 -41.79 24.30 10.34
N ALA A 641 -42.04 25.53 10.81
CA ALA A 641 -43.14 25.90 11.67
C ALA A 641 -44.38 26.35 10.87
N VAL A 642 -45.55 26.29 11.49
CA VAL A 642 -46.81 26.77 10.89
C VAL A 642 -47.23 28.08 11.53
N LEU A 643 -47.26 29.16 10.75
CA LEU A 643 -47.77 30.47 11.16
C LEU A 643 -49.25 30.63 10.79
N ARG A 644 -50.06 31.10 11.73
CA ARG A 644 -51.47 31.46 11.54
C ARG A 644 -51.72 32.88 12.03
N LEU A 645 -52.41 33.66 11.22
CA LEU A 645 -52.85 35.02 11.51
C LEU A 645 -54.38 35.02 11.52
N GLY A 646 -55.00 35.67 12.50
CA GLY A 646 -56.45 35.73 12.59
C GLY A 646 -56.94 36.80 13.55
N THR A 647 -58.25 36.85 13.75
CA THR A 647 -58.88 37.68 14.78
C THR A 647 -58.85 36.98 16.14
N ALA A 648 -58.72 37.76 17.22
CA ALA A 648 -58.87 37.23 18.57
C ALA A 648 -60.36 36.90 18.84
N GLY A 649 -60.61 36.03 19.82
CA GLY A 649 -61.94 35.47 20.08
C GLY A 649 -63.00 36.55 20.34
N ALA A 650 -64.21 36.35 19.81
CA ALA A 650 -65.37 37.27 19.77
C ALA A 650 -65.37 38.35 18.67
N GLY A 651 -64.41 38.33 17.74
CA GLY A 651 -64.44 39.20 16.54
C GLY A 651 -63.85 40.58 16.73
N LEU A 652 -63.16 40.81 17.86
CA LEU A 652 -62.38 42.00 18.18
C LEU A 652 -60.94 41.53 18.49
N GLY A 653 -59.94 42.30 18.07
CA GLY A 653 -58.52 42.03 18.31
C GLY A 653 -57.82 41.17 17.26
N SER A 654 -56.48 41.14 17.29
CA SER A 654 -55.65 40.33 16.40
C SER A 654 -54.99 39.17 17.13
N ARG A 655 -54.68 38.09 16.41
CA ARG A 655 -53.99 36.91 16.94
C ARG A 655 -52.96 36.39 15.96
N VAL A 656 -51.71 36.29 16.42
CA VAL A 656 -50.58 35.67 15.72
C VAL A 656 -50.23 34.38 16.45
N GLU A 657 -50.24 33.26 15.75
CA GLU A 657 -49.98 31.93 16.31
C GLU A 657 -48.88 31.23 15.50
N LEU A 658 -47.79 30.87 16.16
CA LEU A 658 -46.71 30.06 15.60
C LEU A 658 -46.72 28.68 16.26
N ARG A 659 -46.84 27.63 15.45
CA ARG A 659 -46.76 26.23 15.90
C ARG A 659 -45.43 25.63 15.47
N LEU A 660 -44.59 25.31 16.45
CA LEU A 660 -43.28 24.66 16.28
C LEU A 660 -43.46 23.15 16.48
N PRO A 661 -43.05 22.31 15.51
CA PRO A 661 -43.13 20.86 15.67
C PRO A 661 -42.23 20.38 16.82
N ALA A 662 -42.62 19.29 17.48
CA ALA A 662 -41.74 18.62 18.45
C ALA A 662 -40.41 18.21 17.77
N SER A 663 -39.31 18.74 18.30
CA SER A 663 -37.93 18.42 17.89
C SER A 663 -37.53 16.99 18.23
#